data_AF-A0A7Y2TCI8-F1
#
_entry.id   AF-A0A7Y2TCI8-F1
#
_cell.length_a   1.000
_cell.length_b   1.000
_cell.length_c   1.000
_cell.angle_alpha   90.00
_cell.angle_beta   90.00
_cell.angle_gamma   90.00
#
_symmetry.space_group_name_H-M   'P 1'
#
loop_
_entity.id
_entity.type
_entity.pdbx_description
1 polymer ?
#
loop_
_entity_poly.entity_id
_entity_poly.type
_entity_poly.pdbx_seq_one_letter_code
_entity_poly.pdbx_strand_id
1 'polypeptide(L)'
;MKSYLLFLIFLFLSNLNLLAQDTLHVPNQYSTIQSAINSSNNGDIVLVDDGTYYENINFSGKAITVASNFIVDADTNHIYNTVINGSQHINPDSGTVVYFVSGEDTTSVLTGFTITGGTGTLYIVPGEETDRIAGGIGIENSGAKISYNRIIGNSAEMNTVGTDVRVAAGGGIGAVSVDNRNLIIEHNIIDSNFVSSISRAFGGGIAIIENTPGVYNVLISNNTIRNNEVISTGLDELAVASSGGILTILARVKIINNNVLNNTIDAVNLCIGAGITVAETTADEVSMVNNNVITNNIFQNGLCLGGGIHFSLAYGVDASSNVIKNNDATYGGGLFLDVSIPYLSRNLIAGNTAVESGGGILVDYSAILEEQYRNFNKESGLGWTSSFFLSRNYIAVKIEQINGVFNSERIKREVESSGRVVEMVNNTIANNSNAGTLGGSGISTISSTVKILNSIIWGNLPPTNPQIDGGAFVNYSNVEGGFTGTGNLDIDPMFIDQVNYYLNSPNSPCIDAGNPDSIYNDPEDPLSPGNALFPALGTLRNDMGAYGGNDSMNNSAELLGPLFRAFVERVNSVPNNQKQAIIDSFMNAAPSFPFIEEEQIVYYIYQGTTSSVTVPGDANGWNQNAFPMTQLDGTLFWYREAVFESDARLDYKFVLNGASWILDPLNPNQVSGGFGPNSELAMPDYVQPPEIEYYPNIPHGTLHTFSFTSTVLANTRTIKVYTPPGYDAHPNYEYPVMLFHDGLEYTTLGSAPNIIDYLISEGRMNPILAVFVPPVNRDDEYAFNQTQLFENFIVNELMPHVDSTYRTYTQPEYRAMAGLSFGGLITTQICYNNPQSFGLSAPYSPSYWVKNRQVFNSVLNGNLEEIDWYLDWGTYEPGIMTTARLFKDGLTTKGYDLVWNEWHEGHSWGSWRAHLDNALEYFFPKTVGVAGEEEIPATYSLAQNYPNPFNPSTVIELSLPQAENVKLIIYNLLGEQVEVLVNDYQQAGKYKFGFDASSLSSGIYFYSLTAGSFSETKKMIVLK
;
A
#
# COMPACT_ATOMS: atom_id res chain seq x y z
N MET A 1 26.47 -48.99 -17.67
CA MET A 1 26.75 -47.58 -17.34
C MET A 1 25.87 -47.18 -16.16
N LYS A 2 26.33 -47.55 -14.97
CA LYS A 2 25.93 -47.00 -13.67
C LYS A 2 27.18 -46.29 -13.16
N SER A 3 27.01 -45.17 -12.47
CA SER A 3 28.06 -44.19 -12.11
C SER A 3 28.32 -43.16 -13.22
N TYR A 4 27.94 -41.91 -12.95
CA TYR A 4 28.46 -40.61 -13.47
C TYR A 4 27.39 -39.51 -13.64
N LEU A 5 26.10 -39.78 -13.38
CA LEU A 5 25.06 -38.74 -13.37
C LEU A 5 24.34 -38.55 -12.02
N LEU A 6 24.87 -39.12 -10.93
CA LEU A 6 24.31 -38.98 -9.57
C LEU A 6 25.19 -38.14 -8.62
N PHE A 7 26.27 -37.54 -9.10
CA PHE A 7 27.23 -36.81 -8.25
C PHE A 7 27.29 -35.29 -8.52
N LEU A 8 26.45 -34.79 -9.43
CA LEU A 8 26.35 -33.35 -9.75
C LEU A 8 24.98 -32.73 -9.49
N ILE A 9 24.01 -33.51 -9.01
CA ILE A 9 22.69 -33.00 -8.56
C ILE A 9 22.58 -33.00 -7.01
N PHE A 10 23.55 -33.61 -6.31
CA PHE A 10 23.60 -33.64 -4.84
C PHE A 10 24.33 -32.43 -4.19
N LEU A 11 24.63 -31.39 -4.97
CA LEU A 11 25.30 -30.17 -4.49
C LEU A 11 24.55 -28.87 -4.82
N PHE A 12 23.29 -28.96 -5.28
CA PHE A 12 22.42 -27.80 -5.57
C PHE A 12 20.98 -27.96 -5.04
N LEU A 13 20.78 -28.80 -4.02
CA LEU A 13 19.49 -28.97 -3.32
C LEU A 13 19.67 -29.01 -1.78
N SER A 14 20.58 -28.20 -1.26
CA SER A 14 20.53 -27.76 0.14
C SER A 14 20.39 -26.24 0.13
N ASN A 15 19.27 -25.76 0.66
CA ASN A 15 18.83 -24.35 0.74
C ASN A 15 17.99 -23.88 -0.44
N LEU A 16 16.73 -24.32 -0.45
CA LEU A 16 15.59 -23.49 -0.86
C LEU A 16 14.37 -24.01 -0.09
N ASN A 17 14.38 -23.74 1.23
CA ASN A 17 13.12 -23.63 1.96
C ASN A 17 12.46 -22.37 1.42
N LEU A 18 11.45 -22.50 0.55
CA LEU A 18 10.38 -21.50 0.55
C LEU A 18 9.68 -21.68 1.89
N LEU A 19 10.00 -20.81 2.85
CA LEU A 19 9.38 -20.82 4.16
C LEU A 19 7.93 -20.35 3.99
N ALA A 20 6.97 -21.15 4.49
CA ALA A 20 5.64 -20.64 4.77
C ALA A 20 5.77 -19.51 5.79
N GLN A 21 5.01 -18.43 5.61
CA GLN A 21 4.92 -17.34 6.59
C GLN A 21 4.16 -17.86 7.81
N ASP A 22 4.85 -18.12 8.91
CA ASP A 22 4.23 -18.56 10.16
C ASP A 22 3.77 -17.35 10.98
N THR A 23 2.64 -17.48 11.67
CA THR A 23 2.19 -16.49 12.67
C THR A 23 2.46 -17.00 14.08
N LEU A 24 3.33 -16.29 14.81
CA LEU A 24 3.73 -16.59 16.18
C LEU A 24 2.92 -15.72 17.14
N HIS A 25 2.19 -16.34 18.06
CA HIS A 25 1.28 -15.63 18.97
C HIS A 25 1.88 -15.35 20.35
N VAL A 26 1.79 -14.11 20.80
CA VAL A 26 2.19 -13.64 22.14
C VAL A 26 0.94 -13.17 22.90
N PRO A 27 0.65 -13.66 24.12
CA PRO A 27 1.47 -14.54 24.95
C PRO A 27 1.21 -16.04 24.76
N ASN A 28 0.25 -16.42 23.89
CA ASN A 28 -0.31 -17.77 23.86
C ASN A 28 0.70 -18.88 23.52
N GLN A 29 1.60 -18.64 22.58
CA GLN A 29 2.68 -19.57 22.21
C GLN A 29 4.01 -19.18 22.85
N TYR A 30 4.26 -17.88 22.93
CA TYR A 30 5.50 -17.31 23.45
C TYR A 30 5.17 -16.34 24.57
N SER A 31 5.79 -16.50 25.74
CA SER A 31 5.47 -15.66 26.90
C SER A 31 5.93 -14.21 26.77
N THR A 32 6.82 -13.91 25.81
CA THR A 32 7.37 -12.56 25.57
C THR A 32 7.52 -12.30 24.07
N ILE A 33 7.43 -11.03 23.67
CA ILE A 33 7.60 -10.59 22.28
C ILE A 33 9.01 -10.96 21.78
N GLN A 34 10.05 -10.72 22.57
CA GLN A 34 11.41 -11.05 22.16
C GLN A 34 11.60 -12.55 21.91
N SER A 35 10.94 -13.42 22.69
CA SER A 35 11.08 -14.87 22.50
C SER A 35 10.42 -15.37 21.21
N ALA A 36 9.32 -14.73 20.80
CA ALA A 36 8.70 -14.96 19.50
C ALA A 36 9.60 -14.46 18.37
N ILE A 37 10.13 -13.22 18.48
CA ILE A 37 11.12 -12.69 17.52
C ILE A 37 12.30 -13.64 17.39
N ASN A 38 12.90 -14.11 18.48
CA ASN A 38 14.04 -15.03 18.43
C ASN A 38 13.73 -16.34 17.69
N SER A 39 12.47 -16.80 17.75
CA SER A 39 12.03 -18.06 17.14
C SER A 39 11.54 -17.93 15.69
N SER A 40 11.18 -16.71 15.27
CA SER A 40 10.69 -16.42 13.92
C SER A 40 11.75 -16.59 12.83
N ASN A 41 11.33 -16.82 11.59
CA ASN A 41 12.12 -16.73 10.37
C ASN A 41 11.70 -15.49 9.56
N ASN A 42 12.53 -15.08 8.59
CA ASN A 42 12.16 -14.01 7.66
C ASN A 42 10.86 -14.37 6.93
N GLY A 43 9.94 -13.41 6.85
CA GLY A 43 8.58 -13.56 6.33
C GLY A 43 7.53 -13.67 7.44
N ASP A 44 7.88 -14.18 8.62
CA ASP A 44 6.90 -14.47 9.69
C ASP A 44 6.24 -13.23 10.30
N ILE A 45 5.10 -13.46 10.95
CA ILE A 45 4.36 -12.47 11.73
C ILE A 45 4.47 -12.83 13.21
N VAL A 46 4.93 -11.91 14.06
CA VAL A 46 4.78 -11.97 15.52
C VAL A 46 3.52 -11.17 15.88
N LEU A 47 2.43 -11.88 16.16
CA LEU A 47 1.13 -11.29 16.49
C LEU A 47 0.94 -11.23 18.02
N VAL A 48 0.72 -10.02 18.53
CA VAL A 48 0.69 -9.71 19.96
C VAL A 48 -0.72 -9.34 20.40
N ASP A 49 -1.25 -10.07 21.38
CA ASP A 49 -2.56 -9.81 21.98
C ASP A 49 -2.54 -8.56 22.88
N ASP A 50 -3.71 -7.94 23.07
CA ASP A 50 -3.90 -6.80 23.98
C ASP A 50 -3.29 -7.06 25.36
N GLY A 51 -2.52 -6.10 25.85
CA GLY A 51 -1.81 -6.23 27.11
C GLY A 51 -0.65 -5.25 27.24
N THR A 52 -0.05 -5.19 28.43
CA THR A 52 1.17 -4.43 28.67
C THR A 52 2.35 -5.38 28.81
N TYR A 53 3.30 -5.25 27.90
CA TYR A 53 4.52 -6.04 27.81
C TYR A 53 5.70 -5.19 28.25
N TYR A 54 6.30 -5.53 29.38
CA TYR A 54 7.48 -4.84 29.91
C TYR A 54 8.74 -5.41 29.28
N GLU A 55 9.12 -4.89 28.11
CA GLU A 55 10.22 -5.41 27.30
C GLU A 55 10.97 -4.27 26.59
N ASN A 56 12.24 -4.56 26.27
CA ASN A 56 13.04 -3.82 25.31
C ASN A 56 13.41 -4.82 24.21
N ILE A 57 12.78 -4.71 23.04
CA ILE A 57 12.84 -5.72 21.97
C ILE A 57 13.81 -5.34 20.85
N ASN A 58 14.38 -6.33 20.18
CA ASN A 58 15.32 -6.20 19.08
C ASN A 58 14.96 -7.18 17.95
N PHE A 59 14.78 -6.64 16.74
CA PHE A 59 14.45 -7.40 15.54
C PHE A 59 15.55 -8.38 15.11
N SER A 60 16.79 -8.18 15.56
CA SER A 60 17.91 -9.12 15.38
C SER A 60 18.19 -9.46 13.91
N GLY A 61 17.99 -8.50 13.01
CA GLY A 61 18.26 -8.61 11.58
C GLY A 61 17.18 -9.34 10.80
N LYS A 62 16.01 -9.56 11.40
CA LYS A 62 14.92 -10.36 10.80
C LYS A 62 13.95 -9.51 10.00
N ALA A 63 13.68 -9.96 8.77
CA ALA A 63 12.66 -9.40 7.89
C ALA A 63 11.28 -9.97 8.27
N ILE A 64 10.71 -9.50 9.38
CA ILE A 64 9.45 -9.98 9.97
C ILE A 64 8.49 -8.84 10.24
N THR A 65 7.21 -9.16 10.40
CA THR A 65 6.21 -8.22 10.89
C THR A 65 5.94 -8.47 12.37
N VAL A 66 6.22 -7.50 13.24
CA VAL A 66 5.76 -7.51 14.63
C VAL A 66 4.53 -6.61 14.70
N ALA A 67 3.38 -7.19 15.04
CA ALA A 67 2.09 -6.52 14.97
C ALA A 67 1.19 -6.82 16.17
N SER A 68 0.31 -5.88 16.53
CA SER A 68 -0.84 -6.20 17.39
C SER A 68 -2.02 -6.74 16.59
N ASN A 69 -3.12 -7.12 17.25
CA ASN A 69 -4.36 -7.50 16.59
C ASN A 69 -4.99 -6.39 15.71
N PHE A 70 -4.47 -5.16 15.74
CA PHE A 70 -4.83 -4.12 14.79
C PHE A 70 -4.74 -4.59 13.33
N ILE A 71 -3.76 -5.42 12.97
CA ILE A 71 -3.62 -5.92 11.58
C ILE A 71 -4.67 -6.99 11.21
N VAL A 72 -5.45 -7.48 12.17
CA VAL A 72 -6.42 -8.56 11.97
C VAL A 72 -7.82 -8.00 11.67
N ASP A 73 -8.20 -6.89 12.30
CA ASP A 73 -9.54 -6.33 12.20
C ASP A 73 -9.61 -4.80 12.03
N ALA A 74 -8.45 -4.14 11.93
CA ALA A 74 -8.31 -2.69 11.84
C ALA A 74 -8.94 -1.91 13.01
N ASP A 75 -9.26 -2.57 14.14
CA ASP A 75 -9.73 -1.86 15.32
C ASP A 75 -8.55 -1.13 15.98
N THR A 76 -8.55 0.20 15.82
CA THR A 76 -7.54 1.08 16.44
C THR A 76 -7.45 0.91 17.96
N ASN A 77 -8.47 0.39 18.65
CA ASN A 77 -8.40 0.05 20.08
C ASN A 77 -7.24 -0.88 20.42
N HIS A 78 -6.88 -1.80 19.50
CA HIS A 78 -5.71 -2.67 19.68
C HIS A 78 -4.41 -1.88 19.80
N ILE A 79 -4.29 -0.74 19.12
CA ILE A 79 -3.14 0.17 19.25
C ILE A 79 -3.07 0.78 20.66
N TYR A 80 -4.21 1.13 21.24
CA TYR A 80 -4.27 1.68 22.60
C TYR A 80 -3.99 0.63 23.67
N ASN A 81 -4.45 -0.60 23.46
CA ASN A 81 -4.44 -1.67 24.46
C ASN A 81 -3.19 -2.55 24.40
N THR A 82 -2.49 -2.61 23.27
CA THR A 82 -1.25 -3.38 23.11
C THR A 82 -0.04 -2.48 23.33
N VAL A 83 0.51 -2.54 24.54
CA VAL A 83 1.54 -1.62 25.01
C VAL A 83 2.89 -2.33 25.15
N ILE A 84 3.93 -1.85 24.47
CA ILE A 84 5.32 -2.21 24.74
C ILE A 84 5.92 -1.13 25.63
N ASN A 85 6.31 -1.50 26.86
CA ASN A 85 6.75 -0.59 27.89
C ASN A 85 8.21 -0.86 28.30
N GLY A 86 9.15 -0.01 27.89
CA GLY A 86 10.58 -0.19 28.15
C GLY A 86 11.08 0.27 29.52
N SER A 87 10.18 0.56 30.47
CA SER A 87 10.55 1.16 31.77
C SER A 87 11.24 0.22 32.77
N GLN A 88 11.38 -1.08 32.46
CA GLN A 88 11.95 -2.10 33.36
C GLN A 88 13.32 -2.62 32.92
N HIS A 89 14.05 -1.87 32.09
CA HIS A 89 15.42 -2.23 31.71
C HIS A 89 16.35 -2.28 32.93
N ILE A 90 17.25 -3.26 32.96
CA ILE A 90 18.20 -3.46 34.07
C ILE A 90 19.36 -2.48 33.98
N ASN A 91 19.79 -2.16 32.75
CA ASN A 91 20.90 -1.26 32.49
C ASN A 91 20.36 0.08 31.98
N PRO A 92 20.57 1.21 32.68
CA PRO A 92 20.14 2.53 32.22
C PRO A 92 20.72 2.92 30.87
N ASP A 93 21.79 2.27 30.42
CA ASP A 93 22.42 2.48 29.13
C ASP A 93 21.80 1.66 28.00
N SER A 94 20.75 0.86 28.26
CA SER A 94 20.02 0.05 27.27
C SER A 94 18.50 0.29 27.34
N GLY A 95 18.08 1.56 27.36
CA GLY A 95 16.71 1.98 27.70
C GLY A 95 15.75 2.21 26.53
N THR A 96 16.15 2.04 25.26
CA THR A 96 15.22 2.13 24.11
C THR A 96 14.24 0.97 24.08
N VAL A 97 12.97 1.21 23.73
CA VAL A 97 11.91 0.18 23.77
C VAL A 97 12.01 -0.82 22.60
N VAL A 98 12.25 -0.35 21.37
CA VAL A 98 12.31 -1.20 20.17
C VAL A 98 13.55 -0.91 19.34
N TYR A 99 14.25 -1.94 18.86
CA TYR A 99 15.51 -1.85 18.12
C TYR A 99 15.52 -2.49 16.74
N PHE A 100 16.19 -1.78 15.83
CA PHE A 100 16.67 -2.24 14.53
C PHE A 100 18.16 -1.92 14.43
N VAL A 101 19.03 -2.89 14.68
CA VAL A 101 20.49 -2.65 14.87
C VAL A 101 21.38 -3.72 14.23
N SER A 102 20.80 -4.59 13.41
CA SER A 102 21.44 -5.79 12.88
C SER A 102 21.31 -5.89 11.36
N GLY A 103 21.15 -4.74 10.69
CA GLY A 103 21.13 -4.63 9.23
C GLY A 103 19.74 -4.84 8.61
N GLU A 104 18.68 -4.67 9.40
CA GLU A 104 17.28 -4.68 8.95
C GLU A 104 17.04 -3.68 7.80
N ASP A 105 15.91 -3.83 7.11
CA ASP A 105 15.43 -2.88 6.11
C ASP A 105 13.90 -2.70 6.21
N THR A 106 13.26 -2.10 5.19
CA THR A 106 11.81 -1.83 5.19
C THR A 106 10.94 -3.09 5.17
N THR A 107 11.51 -4.29 5.03
CA THR A 107 10.80 -5.57 5.20
C THR A 107 10.65 -5.97 6.68
N SER A 108 11.36 -5.30 7.59
CA SER A 108 11.17 -5.41 9.03
C SER A 108 10.12 -4.39 9.47
N VAL A 109 8.92 -4.87 9.82
CA VAL A 109 7.73 -4.03 10.06
C VAL A 109 7.34 -4.04 11.53
N LEU A 110 7.09 -2.86 12.09
CA LEU A 110 6.49 -2.68 13.42
C LEU A 110 5.17 -1.93 13.30
N THR A 111 4.07 -2.55 13.77
CA THR A 111 2.75 -1.93 13.63
C THR A 111 1.73 -2.22 14.73
N GLY A 112 0.90 -1.23 15.04
CA GLY A 112 -0.26 -1.41 15.90
C GLY A 112 0.01 -1.34 17.40
N PHE A 113 1.07 -0.66 17.86
CA PHE A 113 1.43 -0.61 19.29
C PHE A 113 1.35 0.77 19.92
N THR A 114 1.11 0.81 21.23
CA THR A 114 1.56 1.92 22.08
C THR A 114 2.97 1.62 22.59
N ILE A 115 3.94 2.50 22.33
CA ILE A 115 5.35 2.35 22.69
C ILE A 115 5.72 3.45 23.68
N THR A 116 6.11 3.07 24.90
CA THR A 116 6.29 4.04 26.00
C THR A 116 7.35 3.63 27.02
N GLY A 117 7.75 4.58 27.88
CA GLY A 117 8.59 4.33 29.04
C GLY A 117 10.06 4.07 28.74
N GLY A 118 10.51 4.20 27.49
CA GLY A 118 11.92 4.07 27.15
C GLY A 118 12.71 5.34 27.49
N THR A 119 14.00 5.16 27.82
CA THR A 119 14.92 6.22 28.30
C THR A 119 16.16 6.39 27.44
N GLY A 120 16.19 5.71 26.28
CA GLY A 120 17.28 5.77 25.32
C GLY A 120 18.50 4.95 25.72
N THR A 121 19.40 4.77 24.77
CA THR A 121 20.56 3.88 24.92
C THR A 121 21.85 4.53 24.56
N LEU A 122 22.86 4.17 25.35
CA LEU A 122 24.19 4.74 25.27
C LEU A 122 25.01 4.02 24.20
N TYR A 123 25.60 4.80 23.32
CA TYR A 123 26.56 4.38 22.32
C TYR A 123 27.95 4.86 22.72
N ILE A 124 28.90 3.92 22.84
CA ILE A 124 30.30 4.20 23.23
C ILE A 124 31.21 3.68 22.13
N VAL A 125 31.84 4.59 21.38
CA VAL A 125 32.91 4.22 20.44
C VAL A 125 34.27 4.50 21.10
N PRO A 126 35.16 3.50 21.23
CA PRO A 126 36.47 3.70 21.84
C PRO A 126 37.31 4.74 21.08
N GLY A 127 37.56 5.89 21.71
CA GLY A 127 38.32 7.00 21.12
C GLY A 127 37.46 8.06 20.43
N GLU A 128 36.13 7.92 20.45
CA GLU A 128 35.17 8.93 20.01
C GLU A 128 34.19 9.30 21.13
N GLU A 129 33.23 10.15 20.80
CA GLU A 129 32.27 10.75 21.73
C GLU A 129 31.16 9.76 22.14
N THR A 130 30.62 9.94 23.35
CA THR A 130 29.49 9.12 23.87
C THR A 130 28.15 9.79 23.55
N ASP A 131 27.24 9.03 22.95
CA ASP A 131 25.89 9.50 22.55
C ASP A 131 24.77 8.66 23.18
N ARG A 132 23.61 9.25 23.45
CA ARG A 132 22.40 8.54 23.85
C ARG A 132 21.28 8.75 22.85
N ILE A 133 20.82 7.68 22.22
CA ILE A 133 19.82 7.77 21.14
C ILE A 133 18.53 7.03 21.50
N ALA A 134 17.43 7.49 20.91
CA ALA A 134 16.17 6.78 20.75
C ALA A 134 15.47 6.35 22.04
N GLY A 135 14.59 7.18 22.61
CA GLY A 135 13.78 6.76 23.76
C GLY A 135 12.82 5.62 23.42
N GLY A 136 11.95 5.83 22.42
CA GLY A 136 10.98 4.83 21.98
C GLY A 136 11.58 3.79 21.03
N ILE A 137 11.92 4.20 19.81
CA ILE A 137 12.39 3.31 18.74
C ILE A 137 13.78 3.75 18.26
N GLY A 138 14.74 2.83 18.29
CA GLY A 138 16.12 3.05 17.86
C GLY A 138 16.47 2.28 16.61
N ILE A 139 17.04 2.98 15.62
CA ILE A 139 17.54 2.40 14.39
C ILE A 139 19.03 2.73 14.26
N GLU A 140 19.88 1.72 14.15
CA GLU A 140 21.32 1.87 13.98
C GLU A 140 21.81 1.02 12.80
N ASN A 141 22.45 1.65 11.82
CA ASN A 141 23.01 0.99 10.63
C ASN A 141 22.02 0.03 9.92
N SER A 142 20.73 0.38 9.99
CA SER A 142 19.61 -0.47 9.58
C SER A 142 18.48 0.41 9.00
N GLY A 143 17.51 -0.21 8.35
CA GLY A 143 16.24 0.38 7.95
C GLY A 143 15.07 -0.29 8.68
N ALA A 144 13.86 0.26 8.51
CA ALA A 144 12.64 -0.27 9.11
C ALA A 144 11.39 0.30 8.42
N LYS A 145 10.25 -0.38 8.58
CA LYS A 145 8.91 0.19 8.34
C LYS A 145 8.17 0.30 9.68
N ILE A 146 7.86 1.52 10.08
CA ILE A 146 7.17 1.83 11.35
C ILE A 146 5.81 2.43 11.01
N SER A 147 4.72 1.72 11.31
CA SER A 147 3.38 2.14 10.87
C SER A 147 2.30 1.97 11.93
N TYR A 148 1.35 2.90 12.04
CA TYR A 148 0.19 2.79 12.96
C TYR A 148 0.55 2.54 14.44
N ASN A 149 1.55 3.25 14.96
CA ASN A 149 1.95 3.18 16.37
C ASN A 149 1.68 4.50 17.11
N ARG A 150 1.53 4.40 18.43
CA ARG A 150 1.50 5.53 19.37
C ARG A 150 2.80 5.54 20.17
N ILE A 151 3.75 6.38 19.80
CA ILE A 151 5.08 6.48 20.42
C ILE A 151 5.03 7.66 21.39
N ILE A 152 4.76 7.35 22.66
CA ILE A 152 4.36 8.36 23.64
C ILE A 152 5.18 8.31 24.93
N GLY A 153 5.53 9.48 25.47
CA GLY A 153 6.13 9.59 26.81
C GLY A 153 7.48 8.90 26.95
N ASN A 154 8.26 8.80 25.87
CA ASN A 154 9.62 8.29 25.87
C ASN A 154 10.63 9.42 26.04
N SER A 155 11.84 9.07 26.47
CA SER A 155 12.92 10.04 26.65
C SER A 155 14.29 9.57 26.22
N ALA A 156 15.16 10.53 25.92
CA ALA A 156 16.61 10.32 25.87
C ALA A 156 17.28 11.32 26.81
N GLU A 157 17.88 10.83 27.90
CA GLU A 157 18.45 11.67 28.96
C GLU A 157 19.95 11.47 29.17
N MET A 158 20.74 12.55 29.09
CA MET A 158 22.19 12.51 29.29
C MET A 158 22.64 13.66 30.21
N ASN A 159 22.59 13.42 31.52
CA ASN A 159 22.79 14.44 32.56
C ASN A 159 24.04 14.22 33.46
N THR A 160 25.00 13.39 33.03
CA THR A 160 26.20 13.04 33.82
C THR A 160 27.44 13.86 33.41
N VAL A 161 28.25 14.26 34.41
CA VAL A 161 29.47 15.09 34.21
C VAL A 161 30.72 14.19 34.27
N GLY A 162 31.45 14.06 33.15
CA GLY A 162 32.67 13.25 33.01
C GLY A 162 33.15 13.22 31.55
N THR A 163 34.46 13.23 31.31
CA THR A 163 35.09 13.52 30.00
C THR A 163 34.68 12.53 28.89
N ASP A 164 34.27 13.08 27.73
CA ASP A 164 33.86 12.43 26.46
C ASP A 164 32.33 12.24 26.20
N VAL A 165 31.48 13.19 26.60
CA VAL A 165 29.99 13.15 26.47
C VAL A 165 29.45 14.25 25.54
N ARG A 166 28.69 13.93 24.46
CA ARG A 166 28.18 14.97 23.53
C ARG A 166 26.69 14.97 23.17
N VAL A 167 26.01 13.90 22.75
CA VAL A 167 24.64 14.04 22.17
C VAL A 167 23.56 13.18 22.84
N ALA A 168 22.37 13.75 23.08
CA ALA A 168 21.14 13.00 23.25
C ALA A 168 20.20 13.24 22.05
N ALA A 169 19.61 12.20 21.47
CA ALA A 169 18.78 12.34 20.27
C ALA A 169 17.55 11.43 20.24
N GLY A 170 16.46 11.90 19.61
CA GLY A 170 15.30 11.07 19.25
C GLY A 170 14.50 10.60 20.46
N GLY A 171 13.81 11.51 21.15
CA GLY A 171 13.00 11.15 22.32
C GLY A 171 11.96 10.06 21.97
N GLY A 172 11.26 10.22 20.85
CA GLY A 172 10.40 9.19 20.28
C GLY A 172 11.16 8.19 19.41
N ILE A 173 11.68 8.66 18.27
CA ILE A 173 12.43 7.85 17.29
C ILE A 173 13.82 8.46 17.07
N GLY A 174 14.86 7.63 17.15
CA GLY A 174 16.24 8.00 16.79
C GLY A 174 16.82 7.03 15.77
N ALA A 175 17.37 7.55 14.68
CA ALA A 175 17.97 6.75 13.61
C ALA A 175 19.35 7.28 13.18
N VAL A 176 20.33 6.39 13.07
CA VAL A 176 21.71 6.70 12.60
C VAL A 176 22.19 5.58 11.67
N SER A 177 22.76 5.88 10.52
CA SER A 177 23.31 4.88 9.58
C SER A 177 24.49 5.44 8.80
N VAL A 178 25.53 4.65 8.54
CA VAL A 178 26.66 5.11 7.70
C VAL A 178 26.50 4.79 6.20
N ASP A 179 25.46 4.03 5.83
CA ASP A 179 25.29 3.45 4.48
C ASP A 179 23.97 3.84 3.78
N ASN A 180 23.27 4.89 4.23
CA ASN A 180 22.02 5.39 3.63
C ASN A 180 20.94 4.29 3.47
N ARG A 181 20.49 3.69 4.57
CA ARG A 181 19.39 2.70 4.55
C ARG A 181 18.01 3.38 4.43
N ASN A 182 17.05 2.66 3.83
CA ASN A 182 15.68 3.12 3.67
C ASN A 182 14.91 2.99 5.00
N LEU A 183 14.25 4.08 5.41
CA LEU A 183 13.42 4.12 6.61
C LEU A 183 12.05 4.70 6.25
N ILE A 184 10.97 3.99 6.58
CA ILE A 184 9.60 4.45 6.36
C ILE A 184 8.92 4.61 7.72
N ILE A 185 8.42 5.82 7.99
CA ILE A 185 7.64 6.17 9.18
C ILE A 185 6.30 6.71 8.71
N GLU A 186 5.23 5.96 8.91
CA GLU A 186 3.90 6.33 8.38
C GLU A 186 2.76 6.14 9.38
N HIS A 187 1.74 7.01 9.34
CA HIS A 187 0.51 6.85 10.15
C HIS A 187 0.73 6.70 11.66
N ASN A 188 1.85 7.22 12.19
CA ASN A 188 2.16 7.15 13.62
C ASN A 188 1.70 8.43 14.36
N ILE A 189 1.49 8.28 15.67
CA ILE A 189 1.35 9.40 16.62
C ILE A 189 2.61 9.42 17.49
N ILE A 190 3.38 10.50 17.42
CA ILE A 190 4.61 10.71 18.20
C ILE A 190 4.38 11.91 19.10
N ASP A 191 4.04 11.62 20.35
CA ASP A 191 3.53 12.64 21.27
C ASP A 191 4.18 12.62 22.65
N SER A 192 4.40 13.81 23.21
CA SER A 192 4.87 13.97 24.59
C SER A 192 6.21 13.27 24.89
N ASN A 193 7.07 13.11 23.88
CA ASN A 193 8.42 12.59 24.08
C ASN A 193 9.38 13.75 24.38
N PHE A 194 10.51 13.45 25.04
CA PHE A 194 11.47 14.52 25.35
C PHE A 194 12.93 14.10 25.29
N VAL A 195 13.79 15.08 25.04
CA VAL A 195 15.24 14.92 25.12
C VAL A 195 15.78 15.89 26.17
N SER A 196 16.63 15.39 27.07
CA SER A 196 17.31 16.19 28.10
C SER A 196 18.80 15.90 28.06
N SER A 197 19.64 16.93 27.86
CA SER A 197 21.08 16.75 27.79
C SER A 197 21.78 18.00 28.25
N ILE A 198 22.84 17.87 29.06
CA ILE A 198 23.69 19.00 29.50
C ILE A 198 24.69 19.45 28.41
N SER A 199 24.57 18.96 27.18
CA SER A 199 25.46 19.30 26.06
C SER A 199 24.72 19.48 24.72
N ARG A 200 24.27 18.42 24.07
CA ARG A 200 23.56 18.51 22.79
C ARG A 200 22.30 17.67 22.82
N ALA A 201 21.23 18.20 22.26
CA ALA A 201 19.91 17.58 22.26
C ALA A 201 19.24 17.73 20.88
N PHE A 202 18.83 16.62 20.27
CA PHE A 202 18.34 16.57 18.90
C PHE A 202 17.02 15.82 18.80
N GLY A 203 16.02 16.35 18.09
CA GLY A 203 14.78 15.65 17.75
C GLY A 203 13.99 15.18 18.98
N GLY A 204 13.18 16.07 19.57
CA GLY A 204 12.27 15.69 20.66
C GLY A 204 11.35 14.53 20.26
N GLY A 205 10.77 14.62 19.06
CA GLY A 205 9.99 13.55 18.43
C GLY A 205 10.88 12.60 17.63
N ILE A 206 11.42 13.07 16.49
CA ILE A 206 12.20 12.28 15.53
C ILE A 206 13.59 12.92 15.33
N ALA A 207 14.66 12.11 15.42
CA ALA A 207 16.00 12.47 14.99
C ALA A 207 16.56 11.43 14.01
N ILE A 208 16.98 11.86 12.82
CA ILE A 208 17.49 10.99 11.77
C ILE A 208 18.80 11.56 11.22
N ILE A 209 19.86 10.74 11.24
CA ILE A 209 21.21 11.11 10.83
C ILE A 209 21.67 10.09 9.78
N GLU A 210 22.13 10.57 8.62
CA GLU A 210 22.77 9.77 7.56
C GLU A 210 21.90 8.59 7.03
N ASN A 211 20.57 8.75 7.06
CA ASN A 211 19.60 7.78 6.53
C ASN A 211 18.77 8.38 5.40
N THR A 212 17.96 7.56 4.72
CA THR A 212 17.01 8.00 3.70
C THR A 212 15.56 7.89 4.21
N PRO A 213 15.09 8.86 5.02
CA PRO A 213 13.76 8.79 5.60
C PRO A 213 12.65 9.21 4.66
N GLY A 214 11.59 8.39 4.64
CA GLY A 214 10.24 8.78 4.28
C GLY A 214 9.37 8.91 5.53
N VAL A 215 8.88 10.12 5.81
CA VAL A 215 7.98 10.44 6.92
C VAL A 215 6.65 10.90 6.32
N TYR A 216 5.60 10.09 6.46
CA TYR A 216 4.32 10.27 5.79
C TYR A 216 3.15 10.21 6.77
N ASN A 217 2.22 11.16 6.70
CA ASN A 217 0.96 11.06 7.46
C ASN A 217 1.17 10.89 8.99
N VAL A 218 2.23 11.49 9.56
CA VAL A 218 2.58 11.37 10.97
C VAL A 218 2.08 12.60 11.74
N LEU A 219 1.51 12.37 12.93
CA LEU A 219 1.25 13.41 13.92
C LEU A 219 2.42 13.48 14.92
N ILE A 220 3.18 14.57 14.89
CA ILE A 220 4.30 14.85 15.79
C ILE A 220 3.93 16.03 16.69
N SER A 221 3.56 15.77 17.94
CA SER A 221 3.04 16.80 18.83
C SER A 221 3.62 16.83 20.24
N ASN A 222 3.64 18.01 20.84
CA ASN A 222 3.98 18.20 22.26
C ASN A 222 5.33 17.61 22.68
N ASN A 223 6.27 17.44 21.75
CA ASN A 223 7.60 16.93 22.07
C ASN A 223 8.51 18.07 22.53
N THR A 224 9.41 17.78 23.48
CA THR A 224 10.17 18.81 24.19
C THR A 224 11.67 18.52 24.21
N ILE A 225 12.49 19.53 23.93
CA ILE A 225 13.91 19.54 24.27
C ILE A 225 14.12 20.45 25.49
N ARG A 226 14.82 19.99 26.53
CA ARG A 226 15.04 20.74 27.78
C ARG A 226 16.42 20.51 28.41
N ASN A 227 16.76 21.32 29.43
CA ASN A 227 17.96 21.22 30.27
C ASN A 227 19.30 21.27 29.50
N ASN A 228 19.34 22.00 28.38
CA ASN A 228 20.55 22.16 27.58
C ASN A 228 21.50 23.24 28.13
N GLU A 229 21.98 22.99 29.36
CA GLU A 229 22.88 23.86 30.13
C GLU A 229 24.33 23.39 30.00
N VAL A 230 25.21 24.25 29.47
CA VAL A 230 26.67 23.96 29.41
C VAL A 230 27.25 23.91 30.82
N ILE A 231 27.73 22.74 31.24
CA ILE A 231 28.70 22.64 32.35
C ILE A 231 30.08 22.50 31.70
N SER A 232 30.86 23.59 31.72
CA SER A 232 32.15 23.67 31.02
C SER A 232 33.09 22.52 31.41
N THR A 233 33.44 21.66 30.47
CA THR A 233 34.50 20.64 30.63
C THR A 233 35.87 21.15 30.18
N GLY A 234 36.00 22.45 29.85
CA GLY A 234 37.27 23.04 29.39
C GLY A 234 37.53 22.91 27.89
N LEU A 235 36.53 22.49 27.12
CA LEU A 235 36.46 22.63 25.67
C LEU A 235 35.42 23.74 25.36
N ASP A 236 35.77 24.71 24.52
CA ASP A 236 34.93 25.86 24.14
C ASP A 236 33.69 25.42 23.33
N GLU A 237 32.71 24.76 23.96
CA GLU A 237 31.53 24.20 23.29
C GLU A 237 30.22 24.82 23.78
N LEU A 238 29.48 25.45 22.87
CA LEU A 238 28.12 25.91 23.08
C LEU A 238 27.16 24.72 23.13
N ALA A 239 26.17 24.76 24.02
CA ALA A 239 25.01 23.85 24.02
C ALA A 239 24.11 24.13 22.80
N VAL A 240 23.68 23.07 22.08
CA VAL A 240 22.75 23.21 20.93
C VAL A 240 21.58 22.26 21.07
N ALA A 241 20.38 22.81 20.99
CA ALA A 241 19.12 22.07 20.85
C ALA A 241 18.62 22.21 19.42
N SER A 242 18.25 21.11 18.75
CA SER A 242 17.70 21.18 17.39
C SER A 242 16.46 20.32 17.21
N SER A 243 15.41 20.90 16.61
CA SER A 243 14.10 20.30 16.34
C SER A 243 13.41 19.67 17.54
N GLY A 244 12.40 20.35 18.10
CA GLY A 244 11.45 19.69 19.00
C GLY A 244 10.66 18.61 18.26
N GLY A 245 10.32 18.84 16.98
CA GLY A 245 9.61 17.90 16.12
C GLY A 245 10.52 16.92 15.38
N ILE A 246 10.98 17.31 14.17
CA ILE A 246 11.72 16.43 13.24
C ILE A 246 13.10 17.02 12.93
N LEU A 247 14.16 16.23 13.11
CA LEU A 247 15.50 16.53 12.63
C LEU A 247 15.94 15.50 11.59
N THR A 248 16.44 15.98 10.46
CA THR A 248 17.14 15.17 9.46
C THR A 248 18.50 15.80 9.12
N ILE A 249 19.57 15.02 9.15
CA ILE A 249 20.95 15.44 8.81
C ILE A 249 21.54 14.47 7.79
N LEU A 250 22.24 14.96 6.76
CA LEU A 250 22.95 14.12 5.77
C LEU A 250 22.05 13.07 5.12
N ALA A 251 20.79 13.45 4.91
CA ALA A 251 19.72 12.54 4.55
C ALA A 251 19.12 12.89 3.20
N ARG A 252 18.59 11.87 2.50
CA ARG A 252 17.58 12.09 1.45
C ARG A 252 16.23 12.16 2.10
N VAL A 253 15.58 13.31 2.06
CA VAL A 253 14.43 13.57 2.93
C VAL A 253 13.15 13.59 2.12
N LYS A 254 12.17 12.79 2.54
CA LYS A 254 10.76 12.94 2.15
C LYS A 254 9.93 13.15 3.42
N ILE A 255 9.54 14.38 3.70
CA ILE A 255 8.65 14.73 4.81
C ILE A 255 7.36 15.25 4.18
N ILE A 256 6.33 14.40 4.10
CA ILE A 256 5.11 14.66 3.35
C ILE A 256 3.86 14.41 4.20
N ASN A 257 2.86 15.28 4.12
CA ASN A 257 1.56 15.12 4.79
C ASN A 257 1.63 15.00 6.33
N ASN A 258 2.59 15.65 6.98
CA ASN A 258 2.77 15.55 8.43
C ASN A 258 2.20 16.75 9.20
N ASN A 259 1.73 16.48 10.42
CA ASN A 259 1.29 17.49 11.37
C ASN A 259 2.36 17.65 12.47
N VAL A 260 3.13 18.74 12.46
CA VAL A 260 4.19 19.04 13.44
C VAL A 260 3.74 20.19 14.33
N LEU A 261 3.18 19.86 15.50
CA LEU A 261 2.38 20.80 16.30
C LEU A 261 2.90 20.94 17.72
N ASN A 262 2.90 22.17 18.27
CA ASN A 262 3.11 22.42 19.70
C ASN A 262 4.44 21.87 20.27
N ASN A 263 5.47 21.70 19.43
CA ASN A 263 6.77 21.22 19.93
C ASN A 263 7.53 22.39 20.57
N THR A 264 8.29 22.10 21.62
CA THR A 264 8.96 23.13 22.43
C THR A 264 10.46 22.89 22.52
N ILE A 265 11.25 23.94 22.33
CA ILE A 265 12.66 23.96 22.69
C ILE A 265 12.89 24.93 23.85
N ASP A 266 13.33 24.39 24.98
CA ASP A 266 13.80 25.14 26.14
C ASP A 266 15.33 24.98 26.26
N ALA A 267 16.07 25.84 25.56
CA ALA A 267 17.52 25.81 25.47
C ALA A 267 18.15 27.04 26.13
N VAL A 268 19.36 26.92 26.70
CA VAL A 268 20.01 28.05 27.39
C VAL A 268 20.89 28.89 26.46
N ASN A 269 21.38 28.32 25.34
CA ASN A 269 22.28 28.99 24.40
C ASN A 269 21.71 29.09 22.97
N LEU A 270 21.92 28.08 22.12
CA LEU A 270 21.50 28.10 20.70
C LEU A 270 20.45 27.01 20.42
N CYS A 271 19.39 27.40 19.73
CA CYS A 271 18.27 26.59 19.26
C CYS A 271 18.21 26.64 17.73
N ILE A 272 17.93 25.52 17.08
CA ILE A 272 17.82 25.41 15.62
C ILE A 272 16.56 24.63 15.26
N GLY A 273 15.56 25.32 14.70
CA GLY A 273 14.27 24.74 14.31
C GLY A 273 13.45 24.27 15.51
N ALA A 274 12.32 24.90 15.85
CA ALA A 274 11.43 24.31 16.87
C ALA A 274 10.57 23.16 16.29
N GLY A 275 10.09 23.33 15.05
CA GLY A 275 9.33 22.32 14.30
C GLY A 275 10.22 21.32 13.55
N ILE A 276 10.65 21.69 12.34
CA ILE A 276 11.41 20.83 11.42
C ILE A 276 12.79 21.45 11.15
N THR A 277 13.83 20.62 11.14
CA THR A 277 15.16 20.99 10.65
C THR A 277 15.62 19.99 9.60
N VAL A 278 15.97 20.51 8.42
CA VAL A 278 16.61 19.74 7.35
C VAL A 278 18.01 20.30 7.13
N ALA A 279 19.02 19.47 7.39
CA ALA A 279 20.42 19.85 7.30
C ALA A 279 21.21 18.95 6.34
N GLU A 280 22.08 19.57 5.54
CA GLU A 280 23.10 18.90 4.73
C GLU A 280 22.54 17.85 3.77
N THR A 281 21.68 18.26 2.82
CA THR A 281 21.09 17.32 1.87
C THR A 281 22.11 16.78 0.87
N THR A 282 21.95 15.51 0.47
CA THR A 282 22.80 14.89 -0.56
C THR A 282 22.33 15.29 -1.97
N ALA A 283 23.26 15.48 -2.91
CA ALA A 283 23.01 16.14 -4.20
C ALA A 283 22.42 15.23 -5.30
N ASP A 284 22.16 13.96 -5.02
CA ASP A 284 21.91 12.95 -6.06
C ASP A 284 20.42 12.86 -6.48
N GLU A 285 19.47 13.32 -5.64
CA GLU A 285 18.01 13.35 -5.88
C GLU A 285 17.33 14.52 -5.13
N VAL A 286 16.14 14.95 -5.58
CA VAL A 286 15.38 16.06 -4.96
C VAL A 286 14.81 15.62 -3.61
N SER A 287 15.14 16.34 -2.54
CA SER A 287 14.51 16.16 -1.22
C SER A 287 13.19 16.93 -1.17
N MET A 288 12.20 16.42 -0.44
CA MET A 288 10.84 16.96 -0.40
C MET A 288 10.41 17.26 1.04
N VAL A 289 9.89 18.45 1.27
CA VAL A 289 9.21 18.86 2.50
C VAL A 289 7.86 19.43 2.09
N ASN A 290 6.90 18.55 1.82
CA ASN A 290 5.70 18.92 1.08
C ASN A 290 4.42 18.68 1.88
N ASN A 291 3.46 19.59 1.76
CA ASN A 291 2.13 19.44 2.35
C ASN A 291 2.15 19.14 3.88
N ASN A 292 3.02 19.81 4.63
CA ASN A 292 3.06 19.66 6.09
C ASN A 292 2.33 20.82 6.78
N VAL A 293 1.68 20.52 7.90
CA VAL A 293 1.10 21.52 8.82
C VAL A 293 2.04 21.67 10.02
N ILE A 294 2.71 22.82 10.11
CA ILE A 294 3.76 23.10 11.09
C ILE A 294 3.32 24.31 11.91
N THR A 295 2.78 24.07 13.09
CA THR A 295 2.14 25.16 13.85
C THR A 295 2.44 25.14 15.34
N ASN A 296 2.43 26.35 15.93
CA ASN A 296 2.59 26.56 17.36
C ASN A 296 3.88 25.95 17.94
N ASN A 297 4.93 25.80 17.13
CA ASN A 297 6.22 25.36 17.64
C ASN A 297 6.95 26.57 18.23
N ILE A 298 7.37 26.44 19.48
CA ILE A 298 7.85 27.56 20.29
C ILE A 298 9.23 27.31 20.86
N PHE A 299 9.97 28.38 21.07
CA PHE A 299 11.20 28.37 21.87
C PHE A 299 10.98 29.26 23.10
N GLN A 300 11.53 28.87 24.25
CA GLN A 300 11.33 29.59 25.51
C GLN A 300 12.54 30.44 25.91
N ASN A 301 13.74 29.89 25.72
CA ASN A 301 14.99 30.49 26.16
C ASN A 301 16.07 30.34 25.06
N GLY A 302 17.14 31.14 25.18
CA GLY A 302 18.27 31.12 24.25
C GLY A 302 17.99 31.90 22.96
N LEU A 303 18.80 31.62 21.93
CA LEU A 303 18.69 32.18 20.59
C LEU A 303 18.24 31.08 19.64
N CYS A 304 17.04 31.19 19.05
CA CYS A 304 16.52 30.20 18.11
C CYS A 304 16.52 30.68 16.66
N LEU A 305 17.05 29.86 15.75
CA LEU A 305 17.01 30.05 14.30
C LEU A 305 15.94 29.15 13.69
N GLY A 306 14.89 29.72 13.10
CA GLY A 306 13.80 28.97 12.51
C GLY A 306 12.80 28.47 13.55
N GLY A 307 11.57 28.98 13.55
CA GLY A 307 10.52 28.48 14.45
C GLY A 307 9.80 27.28 13.84
N GLY A 308 9.24 27.48 12.65
CA GLY A 308 8.58 26.42 11.88
C GLY A 308 9.59 25.47 11.23
N ILE A 309 10.34 25.96 10.23
CA ILE A 309 11.32 25.18 9.48
C ILE A 309 12.70 25.86 9.47
N HIS A 310 13.75 25.09 9.70
CA HIS A 310 15.13 25.50 9.49
C HIS A 310 15.79 24.66 8.38
N PHE A 311 16.29 25.32 7.34
CA PHE A 311 17.11 24.71 6.30
C PHE A 311 18.57 25.12 6.49
N SER A 312 19.46 24.14 6.62
CA SER A 312 20.90 24.37 6.79
C SER A 312 21.70 23.60 5.77
N LEU A 313 22.48 24.27 4.92
CA LEU A 313 23.22 23.60 3.84
C LEU A 313 22.32 22.67 3.00
N ALA A 314 21.06 23.07 2.83
CA ALA A 314 20.05 22.30 2.12
C ALA A 314 19.95 22.79 0.69
N TYR A 315 20.42 21.97 -0.24
CA TYR A 315 20.44 22.24 -1.67
C TYR A 315 19.46 21.30 -2.38
N GLY A 316 18.66 21.82 -3.31
CA GLY A 316 17.74 20.98 -4.09
C GLY A 316 16.59 20.39 -3.27
N VAL A 317 16.09 21.14 -2.29
CA VAL A 317 14.86 20.78 -1.56
C VAL A 317 13.67 21.44 -2.23
N ASP A 318 12.69 20.65 -2.64
CA ASP A 318 11.33 21.13 -2.90
C ASP A 318 10.61 21.22 -1.56
N ALA A 319 10.21 22.43 -1.18
CA ALA A 319 9.41 22.67 0.01
C ALA A 319 8.13 23.38 -0.41
N SER A 320 7.10 22.59 -0.68
CA SER A 320 5.87 23.08 -1.29
C SER A 320 4.58 22.71 -0.57
N SER A 321 3.56 23.54 -0.74
CA SER A 321 2.22 23.33 -0.17
C SER A 321 2.18 23.23 1.37
N ASN A 322 3.17 23.76 2.10
CA ASN A 322 3.19 23.69 3.56
C ASN A 322 2.38 24.81 4.21
N VAL A 323 1.78 24.51 5.36
CA VAL A 323 1.10 25.47 6.24
C VAL A 323 1.96 25.70 7.48
N ILE A 324 2.61 26.87 7.57
CA ILE A 324 3.58 27.21 8.61
C ILE A 324 3.03 28.40 9.40
N LYS A 325 2.44 28.13 10.57
CA LYS A 325 1.71 29.16 11.32
C LYS A 325 2.04 29.25 12.81
N ASN A 326 2.00 30.47 13.34
CA ASN A 326 2.09 30.74 14.77
C ASN A 326 3.33 30.10 15.45
N ASN A 327 4.42 29.96 14.71
CA ASN A 327 5.69 29.49 15.26
C ASN A 327 6.52 30.69 15.72
N ASP A 328 7.36 30.47 16.73
CA ASP A 328 8.18 31.54 17.32
C ASP A 328 9.67 31.20 17.20
N ALA A 329 10.49 32.22 16.91
CA ALA A 329 11.96 32.12 16.89
C ALA A 329 12.63 33.43 17.32
N THR A 330 13.96 33.43 17.47
CA THR A 330 14.71 34.69 17.52
C THR A 330 14.82 35.30 16.13
N TYR A 331 15.11 34.45 15.14
CA TYR A 331 15.23 34.80 13.74
C TYR A 331 14.47 33.81 12.87
N GLY A 332 13.70 34.29 11.89
CA GLY A 332 12.96 33.41 10.98
C GLY A 332 11.83 32.67 11.70
N GLY A 333 10.82 33.37 12.20
CA GLY A 333 9.72 32.78 12.97
C GLY A 333 9.04 31.62 12.23
N GLY A 334 8.68 31.83 10.96
CA GLY A 334 8.22 30.77 10.08
C GLY A 334 9.38 29.91 9.56
N LEU A 335 10.26 30.51 8.76
CA LEU A 335 11.40 29.82 8.14
C LEU A 335 12.72 30.56 8.35
N PHE A 336 13.79 29.79 8.49
CA PHE A 336 15.16 30.29 8.42
C PHE A 336 15.98 29.46 7.43
N LEU A 337 16.61 30.11 6.46
CA LEU A 337 17.46 29.49 5.44
C LEU A 337 18.92 29.88 5.70
N ASP A 338 19.75 28.92 6.09
CA ASP A 338 21.19 29.11 6.31
C ASP A 338 21.99 28.41 5.22
N VAL A 339 22.65 29.18 4.37
CA VAL A 339 23.47 28.68 3.24
C VAL A 339 22.71 27.62 2.43
N SER A 340 21.42 27.89 2.19
CA SER A 340 20.46 26.94 1.60
C SER A 340 19.72 27.58 0.43
N ILE A 341 19.34 26.75 -0.54
CA ILE A 341 18.60 27.17 -1.75
C ILE A 341 17.41 26.23 -2.02
N PRO A 342 16.45 26.12 -1.08
CA PRO A 342 15.23 25.39 -1.36
C PRO A 342 14.38 26.11 -2.41
N TYR A 343 13.59 25.35 -3.14
CA TYR A 343 12.49 25.85 -3.95
C TYR A 343 11.25 25.94 -3.07
N LEU A 344 10.69 27.14 -2.91
CA LEU A 344 9.54 27.39 -2.05
C LEU A 344 8.32 27.67 -2.91
N SER A 345 7.36 26.76 -2.97
CA SER A 345 6.11 27.00 -3.71
C SER A 345 4.83 26.68 -2.94
N ARG A 346 3.74 27.43 -3.18
CA ARG A 346 2.43 27.14 -2.57
C ARG A 346 2.40 27.11 -1.03
N ASN A 347 3.36 27.74 -0.35
CA ASN A 347 3.41 27.73 1.10
C ASN A 347 2.57 28.87 1.70
N LEU A 348 1.86 28.58 2.78
CA LEU A 348 1.18 29.55 3.64
C LEU A 348 1.99 29.77 4.91
N ILE A 349 2.64 30.92 5.03
CA ILE A 349 3.51 31.30 6.15
C ILE A 349 2.86 32.47 6.88
N ALA A 350 2.17 32.20 7.98
CA ALA A 350 1.34 33.24 8.61
C ALA A 350 1.30 33.23 10.14
N GLY A 351 1.23 34.42 10.73
CA GLY A 351 1.10 34.57 12.18
C GLY A 351 2.36 34.18 12.98
N ASN A 352 3.50 33.94 12.32
CA ASN A 352 4.74 33.57 13.00
C ASN A 352 5.44 34.79 13.62
N THR A 353 6.19 34.59 14.70
CA THR A 353 6.86 35.67 15.44
C THR A 353 8.38 35.47 15.47
N ALA A 354 9.13 36.55 15.25
CA ALA A 354 10.56 36.61 15.50
C ALA A 354 10.88 37.66 16.58
N VAL A 355 11.83 37.37 17.47
CA VAL A 355 12.29 38.40 18.43
C VAL A 355 13.04 39.53 17.73
N GLU A 356 13.88 39.21 16.75
CA GLU A 356 14.75 40.19 16.08
C GLU A 356 14.31 40.46 14.64
N SER A 357 14.35 39.47 13.74
CA SER A 357 14.13 39.72 12.31
C SER A 357 13.54 38.51 11.57
N GLY A 358 12.84 38.80 10.46
CA GLY A 358 12.21 37.79 9.62
C GLY A 358 11.10 37.04 10.34
N GLY A 359 10.01 37.72 10.70
CA GLY A 359 8.86 37.07 11.34
C GLY A 359 8.35 35.90 10.50
N GLY A 360 8.20 36.13 9.19
CA GLY A 360 7.88 35.09 8.22
C GLY A 360 9.11 34.25 7.84
N ILE A 361 10.03 34.86 7.08
CA ILE A 361 11.21 34.19 6.53
C ILE A 361 12.46 35.03 6.80
N LEU A 362 13.56 34.38 7.20
CA LEU A 362 14.90 34.94 7.11
C LEU A 362 15.77 34.09 6.18
N VAL A 363 16.43 34.73 5.22
CA VAL A 363 17.34 34.08 4.26
C VAL A 363 18.75 34.59 4.45
N ASP A 364 19.70 33.70 4.67
CA ASP A 364 21.12 34.02 4.79
C ASP A 364 22.00 33.08 3.96
N TYR A 365 22.88 33.66 3.14
CA TYR A 365 23.72 32.96 2.18
C TYR A 365 25.05 33.70 2.03
N SER A 366 26.02 33.37 2.89
CA SER A 366 27.37 33.96 2.81
C SER A 366 28.31 33.07 1.99
N ALA A 367 28.72 33.55 0.81
CA ALA A 367 29.63 32.82 -0.08
C ALA A 367 31.02 32.53 0.54
N ILE A 368 31.48 33.41 1.45
CA ILE A 368 32.73 33.22 2.20
C ILE A 368 32.64 31.97 3.09
N LEU A 369 31.46 31.74 3.70
CA LEU A 369 31.25 30.60 4.61
C LEU A 369 31.27 29.28 3.85
N GLU A 370 30.66 29.22 2.67
CA GLU A 370 30.69 28.02 1.84
C GLU A 370 32.11 27.66 1.38
N GLU A 371 32.92 28.66 1.02
CA GLU A 371 34.31 28.42 0.59
C GLU A 371 35.20 27.97 1.76
N GLN A 372 35.05 28.58 2.95
CA GLN A 372 35.76 28.14 4.17
C GLN A 372 35.37 26.71 4.56
N TYR A 373 34.09 26.36 4.45
CA TYR A 373 33.59 25.01 4.68
C TYR A 373 34.16 23.99 3.68
N ARG A 374 34.14 24.32 2.36
CA ARG A 374 34.72 23.47 1.30
C ARG A 374 36.22 23.22 1.47
N ASN A 375 36.97 24.23 1.89
CA ASN A 375 38.42 24.13 2.08
C ASN A 375 38.79 23.29 3.32
N PHE A 376 38.05 23.42 4.42
CA PHE A 376 38.34 22.67 5.64
C PHE A 376 38.05 21.16 5.48
N ASN A 377 36.94 20.79 4.84
CA ASN A 377 36.60 19.39 4.55
C ASN A 377 37.65 18.69 3.66
N LYS A 378 38.42 19.46 2.88
CA LYS A 378 39.49 18.95 2.03
C LYS A 378 40.81 18.74 2.78
N GLU A 379 41.05 19.48 3.86
CA GLU A 379 42.33 19.45 4.60
C GLU A 379 42.34 18.51 5.81
N SER A 380 41.18 18.22 6.42
CA SER A 380 41.12 17.52 7.71
C SER A 380 41.13 15.98 7.63
N GLY A 381 40.58 15.36 6.57
CA GLY A 381 40.55 13.90 6.42
C GLY A 381 39.85 13.12 7.56
N LEU A 382 39.07 13.81 8.40
CA LEU A 382 38.32 13.27 9.55
C LEU A 382 36.86 13.02 9.15
N GLY A 383 36.22 12.00 9.73
CA GLY A 383 34.90 11.47 9.35
C GLY A 383 33.70 12.40 9.56
N TRP A 384 32.58 11.98 8.97
CA TRP A 384 31.40 12.74 8.53
C TRP A 384 30.58 13.46 9.62
N THR A 385 30.59 12.98 10.86
CA THR A 385 29.89 13.65 11.99
C THR A 385 30.50 15.00 12.35
N SER A 386 31.78 15.24 12.05
CA SER A 386 32.49 16.49 12.40
C SER A 386 32.10 17.72 11.54
N SER A 387 31.31 17.53 10.49
CA SER A 387 30.86 18.58 9.55
C SER A 387 29.78 19.50 10.15
N PHE A 388 28.77 18.92 10.83
CA PHE A 388 27.76 19.64 11.61
C PHE A 388 28.35 20.35 12.86
N PHE A 389 29.52 19.89 13.32
CA PHE A 389 30.23 20.49 14.45
C PHE A 389 30.95 21.79 14.05
N LEU A 390 31.30 21.93 12.76
CA LEU A 390 31.95 23.13 12.24
C LEU A 390 30.92 24.22 11.92
N SER A 391 29.75 23.88 11.35
CA SER A 391 28.65 24.86 11.20
C SER A 391 28.31 25.53 12.54
N ARG A 392 28.41 24.79 13.65
CA ARG A 392 28.31 25.23 15.06
C ARG A 392 29.26 26.36 15.48
N ASN A 393 30.57 26.22 15.21
CA ASN A 393 31.58 27.25 15.53
C ASN A 393 31.43 28.49 14.64
N TYR A 394 30.96 28.31 13.40
CA TYR A 394 30.71 29.39 12.47
C TYR A 394 29.38 30.14 12.76
N ILE A 395 28.32 29.46 13.20
CA ILE A 395 27.07 30.08 13.69
C ILE A 395 27.32 30.87 15.00
N ALA A 396 28.22 30.41 15.87
CA ALA A 396 28.63 31.17 17.06
C ALA A 396 29.36 32.48 16.71
N VAL A 397 30.31 32.45 15.75
CA VAL A 397 30.97 33.65 15.20
C VAL A 397 29.96 34.58 14.50
N LYS A 398 28.90 34.01 13.92
CA LYS A 398 27.80 34.73 13.29
C LYS A 398 26.92 35.48 14.31
N ILE A 399 26.68 34.94 15.51
CA ILE A 399 25.95 35.67 16.58
C ILE A 399 26.68 36.98 16.92
N GLU A 400 28.02 36.98 16.94
CA GLU A 400 28.81 38.20 17.13
C GLU A 400 28.74 39.17 15.93
N GLN A 401 28.63 38.65 14.70
CA GLN A 401 28.55 39.47 13.46
C GLN A 401 27.13 40.01 13.17
N ILE A 402 26.07 39.25 13.45
CA ILE A 402 24.66 39.66 13.34
C ILE A 402 24.38 40.81 14.31
N ASN A 403 24.99 40.79 15.51
CA ASN A 403 24.95 41.90 16.45
C ASN A 403 25.79 43.13 16.01
N GLY A 404 26.54 43.03 14.90
CA GLY A 404 27.61 43.96 14.55
C GLY A 404 27.46 44.76 13.25
N VAL A 405 26.90 44.24 12.15
CA VAL A 405 26.89 44.98 10.86
C VAL A 405 25.74 44.56 9.93
N PHE A 406 24.84 45.51 9.61
CA PHE A 406 24.08 45.52 8.35
C PHE A 406 24.70 46.58 7.44
N ASN A 407 25.03 46.19 6.20
CA ASN A 407 25.48 46.99 5.04
C ASN A 407 26.91 46.69 4.57
N SER A 408 27.03 45.78 3.59
CA SER A 408 28.08 45.98 2.59
C SER A 408 27.56 45.67 1.18
N GLU A 409 27.65 46.66 0.29
CA GLU A 409 27.33 46.55 -1.15
C GLU A 409 28.21 45.52 -1.88
N ARG A 410 29.34 45.14 -1.27
CA ARG A 410 30.31 44.19 -1.83
C ARG A 410 29.73 42.77 -1.91
N ILE A 411 28.98 42.33 -0.90
CA ILE A 411 28.40 40.98 -0.85
C ILE A 411 27.25 40.82 -1.86
N LYS A 412 26.43 41.86 -2.05
CA LYS A 412 25.37 41.87 -3.08
C LYS A 412 25.91 41.58 -4.49
N ARG A 413 27.05 42.18 -4.86
CA ARG A 413 27.65 42.00 -6.20
C ARG A 413 28.26 40.62 -6.43
N GLU A 414 28.81 39.98 -5.39
CA GLU A 414 29.39 38.64 -5.51
C GLU A 414 28.29 37.57 -5.66
N VAL A 415 27.16 37.70 -4.94
CA VAL A 415 26.03 36.74 -5.03
C VAL A 415 25.26 36.84 -6.35
N GLU A 416 25.03 38.04 -6.89
CA GLU A 416 24.41 38.25 -8.21
C GLU A 416 25.18 37.53 -9.34
N SER A 417 26.51 37.44 -9.24
CA SER A 417 27.35 36.75 -10.24
C SER A 417 27.41 35.23 -10.11
N SER A 418 26.96 34.68 -8.98
CA SER A 418 27.07 33.25 -8.65
C SER A 418 25.91 32.38 -9.14
N GLY A 419 24.79 33.01 -9.55
CA GLY A 419 23.58 32.33 -10.01
C GLY A 419 22.75 31.65 -8.91
N ARG A 420 23.04 31.92 -7.63
CA ARG A 420 22.48 31.23 -6.46
C ARG A 420 21.42 32.08 -5.78
N VAL A 421 20.16 31.79 -6.08
CA VAL A 421 18.99 32.59 -5.71
C VAL A 421 17.91 31.67 -5.17
N VAL A 422 17.33 31.99 -4.02
CA VAL A 422 16.16 31.27 -3.50
C VAL A 422 14.94 31.68 -4.32
N GLU A 423 14.23 30.70 -4.89
CA GLU A 423 13.05 30.94 -5.72
C GLU A 423 11.78 30.65 -4.92
N MET A 424 10.88 31.63 -4.91
CA MET A 424 9.61 31.62 -4.20
C MET A 424 8.48 31.86 -5.21
N VAL A 425 7.60 30.88 -5.40
CA VAL A 425 6.50 30.95 -6.38
C VAL A 425 5.17 30.63 -5.72
N ASN A 426 4.12 31.42 -5.95
CA ASN A 426 2.79 31.16 -5.41
C ASN A 426 2.80 31.02 -3.87
N ASN A 427 3.45 31.89 -3.10
CA ASN A 427 3.44 31.79 -1.62
C ASN A 427 2.57 32.88 -0.99
N THR A 428 1.97 32.61 0.17
CA THR A 428 1.29 33.63 1.00
C THR A 428 2.05 33.82 2.30
N ILE A 429 2.64 35.00 2.50
CA ILE A 429 3.41 35.38 3.69
C ILE A 429 2.69 36.53 4.39
N ALA A 430 1.89 36.21 5.41
CA ALA A 430 0.95 37.18 5.94
C ALA A 430 0.89 37.25 7.47
N ASN A 431 0.68 38.44 8.01
CA ASN A 431 0.49 38.68 9.45
C ASN A 431 1.60 38.09 10.35
N ASN A 432 2.82 37.92 9.83
CA ASN A 432 3.97 37.56 10.66
C ASN A 432 4.49 38.81 11.37
N SER A 433 5.17 38.64 12.51
CA SER A 433 5.67 39.78 13.27
C SER A 433 7.13 39.62 13.68
N ASN A 434 7.86 40.73 13.75
CA ASN A 434 9.13 40.78 14.48
C ASN A 434 9.11 41.88 15.54
N ALA A 435 9.75 41.65 16.69
CA ALA A 435 9.87 42.65 17.75
C ALA A 435 11.12 43.53 17.62
N GLY A 436 12.03 43.19 16.71
CA GLY A 436 13.26 43.91 16.48
C GLY A 436 13.06 45.22 15.72
N THR A 437 14.11 46.04 15.76
CA THR A 437 14.11 47.38 15.13
C THR A 437 14.74 47.40 13.73
N LEU A 438 15.18 46.24 13.23
CA LEU A 438 15.93 46.06 11.99
C LEU A 438 15.44 44.81 11.24
N GLY A 439 15.32 44.88 9.91
CA GLY A 439 14.92 43.75 9.07
C GLY A 439 13.44 43.73 8.66
N GLY A 440 13.14 42.96 7.62
CA GLY A 440 11.79 42.86 7.07
C GLY A 440 10.90 41.94 7.91
N SER A 441 9.64 42.33 8.07
CA SER A 441 8.66 41.58 8.88
C SER A 441 8.14 40.34 8.18
N GLY A 442 7.92 40.42 6.87
CA GLY A 442 7.59 39.26 6.04
C GLY A 442 8.86 38.47 5.69
N ILE A 443 9.76 39.09 4.95
CA ILE A 443 11.01 38.48 4.49
C ILE A 443 12.19 39.39 4.84
N SER A 444 13.22 38.81 5.45
CA SER A 444 14.52 39.48 5.63
C SER A 444 15.62 38.69 4.94
N THR A 445 16.50 39.38 4.20
CA THR A 445 17.62 38.75 3.51
C THR A 445 18.96 39.34 3.97
N ILE A 446 19.90 38.46 4.28
CA ILE A 446 21.26 38.79 4.70
C ILE A 446 22.20 38.18 3.68
N SER A 447 23.07 38.99 3.08
CA SER A 447 24.06 38.52 2.10
C SER A 447 23.48 37.72 0.93
N SER A 448 22.17 37.82 0.65
CA SER A 448 21.43 36.93 -0.25
C SER A 448 20.56 37.72 -1.23
N THR A 449 20.02 37.01 -2.22
CA THR A 449 18.94 37.53 -3.07
C THR A 449 17.86 36.48 -3.23
N VAL A 450 16.59 36.92 -3.17
CA VAL A 450 15.41 36.07 -3.42
C VAL A 450 14.72 36.48 -4.72
N LYS A 451 14.12 35.53 -5.42
CA LYS A 451 13.14 35.77 -6.50
C LYS A 451 11.77 35.40 -6.00
N ILE A 452 10.83 36.30 -6.17
CA ILE A 452 9.44 36.14 -5.74
C ILE A 452 8.53 36.32 -6.95
N LEU A 453 7.67 35.35 -7.17
CA LEU A 453 6.70 35.32 -8.26
C LEU A 453 5.33 34.92 -7.73
N ASN A 454 4.26 35.53 -8.27
CA ASN A 454 2.87 35.12 -8.00
C ASN A 454 2.51 35.03 -6.51
N SER A 455 3.15 35.82 -5.65
CA SER A 455 3.05 35.65 -4.20
C SER A 455 2.33 36.82 -3.54
N ILE A 456 1.82 36.62 -2.33
CA ILE A 456 1.25 37.68 -1.49
C ILE A 456 2.13 37.85 -0.25
N ILE A 457 2.56 39.08 0.02
CA ILE A 457 3.28 39.48 1.23
C ILE A 457 2.54 40.65 1.86
N TRP A 458 1.77 40.39 2.92
CA TRP A 458 0.78 41.36 3.41
C TRP A 458 0.54 41.31 4.92
N GLY A 459 0.40 42.48 5.56
CA GLY A 459 -0.01 42.59 6.96
C GLY A 459 1.06 42.20 7.96
N ASN A 460 2.33 42.04 7.54
CA ASN A 460 3.41 41.67 8.44
C ASN A 460 3.83 42.88 9.30
N LEU A 461 4.08 42.64 10.60
CA LEU A 461 4.24 43.66 11.65
C LEU A 461 5.68 43.76 12.20
N PRO A 462 6.10 44.94 12.72
CA PRO A 462 5.39 46.20 12.66
C PRO A 462 5.37 46.75 11.21
N PRO A 463 4.31 47.47 10.81
CA PRO A 463 4.19 47.99 9.45
C PRO A 463 5.19 49.12 9.15
N THR A 464 5.91 49.60 10.18
CA THR A 464 7.02 50.54 10.03
C THR A 464 8.26 49.89 9.42
N ASN A 465 8.39 48.57 9.53
CA ASN A 465 9.44 47.81 8.87
C ASN A 465 8.97 47.46 7.45
N PRO A 466 9.88 47.38 6.45
CA PRO A 466 9.49 46.97 5.12
C PRO A 466 8.99 45.51 5.14
N GLN A 467 8.04 45.18 4.26
CA GLN A 467 7.57 43.79 4.10
C GLN A 467 8.70 42.85 3.67
N ILE A 468 9.63 43.36 2.85
CA ILE A 468 10.82 42.67 2.36
C ILE A 468 12.03 43.58 2.61
N ASP A 469 13.03 43.10 3.33
CA ASP A 469 14.30 43.80 3.53
C ASP A 469 15.48 43.04 2.90
N GLY A 470 16.38 43.80 2.26
CA GLY A 470 17.56 43.31 1.54
C GLY A 470 17.34 43.06 0.03
N GLY A 471 17.99 42.04 -0.55
CA GLY A 471 18.00 41.78 -1.99
C GLY A 471 16.80 40.94 -2.46
N ALA A 472 15.95 41.50 -3.33
CA ALA A 472 14.81 40.76 -3.89
C ALA A 472 14.46 41.20 -5.32
N PHE A 473 14.06 40.23 -6.15
CA PHE A 473 13.40 40.44 -7.44
C PHE A 473 11.96 39.96 -7.34
N VAL A 474 10.99 40.86 -7.48
CA VAL A 474 9.58 40.55 -7.27
C VAL A 474 8.80 40.83 -8.55
N ASN A 475 8.06 39.86 -9.07
CA ASN A 475 7.17 40.05 -10.21
C ASN A 475 5.81 39.38 -9.95
N TYR A 476 4.75 39.89 -10.57
CA TYR A 476 3.39 39.38 -10.49
C TYR A 476 2.95 39.06 -9.06
N SER A 477 3.36 39.85 -8.09
CA SER A 477 3.11 39.59 -6.66
C SER A 477 2.47 40.79 -5.98
N ASN A 478 1.70 40.57 -4.93
CA ASN A 478 1.07 41.62 -4.14
C ASN A 478 1.88 41.86 -2.86
N VAL A 479 2.44 43.05 -2.71
CA VAL A 479 3.33 43.40 -1.59
C VAL A 479 2.84 44.70 -0.93
N GLU A 480 2.50 44.64 0.35
CA GLU A 480 2.06 45.82 1.11
C GLU A 480 3.14 46.91 1.13
N GLY A 481 2.76 48.14 0.77
CA GLY A 481 3.68 49.28 0.63
C GLY A 481 4.42 49.33 -0.71
N GLY A 482 4.15 48.37 -1.59
CA GLY A 482 4.60 48.32 -2.98
C GLY A 482 6.03 47.81 -3.17
N PHE A 483 6.30 47.21 -4.34
CA PHE A 483 7.63 46.77 -4.74
C PHE A 483 7.82 46.90 -6.26
N THR A 484 9.01 47.32 -6.69
CA THR A 484 9.31 47.50 -8.12
C THR A 484 9.39 46.16 -8.85
N GLY A 485 8.73 46.05 -10.00
CA GLY A 485 8.74 44.85 -10.83
C GLY A 485 7.56 44.81 -11.80
N THR A 486 7.52 43.80 -12.65
CA THR A 486 6.45 43.62 -13.63
C THR A 486 5.23 43.01 -12.95
N GLY A 487 4.05 43.59 -13.13
CA GLY A 487 2.78 43.00 -12.68
C GLY A 487 2.55 42.97 -11.17
N ASN A 488 3.39 43.64 -10.37
CA ASN A 488 3.20 43.71 -8.92
C ASN A 488 2.01 44.59 -8.53
N LEU A 489 1.35 44.21 -7.43
CA LEU A 489 0.25 44.94 -6.82
C LEU A 489 0.65 45.47 -5.43
N ASP A 490 -0.07 46.49 -4.99
CA ASP A 490 -0.05 47.03 -3.62
C ASP A 490 -1.50 47.37 -3.25
N ILE A 491 -2.27 46.33 -2.93
CA ILE A 491 -3.70 46.42 -2.65
C ILE A 491 -4.11 45.34 -1.65
N ASP A 492 -5.09 45.62 -0.80
CA ASP A 492 -5.62 44.63 0.14
C ASP A 492 -5.99 43.33 -0.61
N PRO A 493 -5.37 42.18 -0.28
CA PRO A 493 -5.67 40.89 -0.89
C PRO A 493 -7.12 40.45 -0.68
N MET A 494 -7.84 41.03 0.29
CA MET A 494 -9.19 40.65 0.67
C MET A 494 -9.28 39.16 1.05
N PHE A 495 -8.52 38.75 2.07
CA PHE A 495 -8.67 37.40 2.63
C PHE A 495 -10.06 37.22 3.26
N ILE A 496 -10.69 36.04 3.09
CA ILE A 496 -11.99 35.70 3.71
C ILE A 496 -11.88 35.64 5.22
N ASP A 497 -10.78 35.08 5.71
CA ASP A 497 -10.48 34.89 7.12
C ASP A 497 -8.97 34.98 7.38
N GLN A 498 -8.59 35.15 8.64
CA GLN A 498 -7.20 35.22 9.09
C GLN A 498 -6.64 33.86 9.54
N VAL A 499 -7.41 32.77 9.33
CA VAL A 499 -7.01 31.41 9.70
C VAL A 499 -6.31 30.76 8.52
N ASN A 500 -6.93 30.76 7.34
CA ASN A 500 -6.52 30.03 6.14
C ASN A 500 -6.06 30.94 5.00
N TYR A 501 -6.35 32.26 5.07
CA TYR A 501 -5.86 33.23 4.09
C TYR A 501 -6.32 32.95 2.65
N TYR A 502 -7.49 32.35 2.47
CA TYR A 502 -8.13 32.21 1.16
C TYR A 502 -8.63 33.57 0.65
N LEU A 503 -8.59 33.78 -0.68
CA LEU A 503 -9.11 34.99 -1.31
C LEU A 503 -10.64 35.04 -1.27
N ASN A 504 -11.17 36.24 -1.03
CA ASN A 504 -12.61 36.51 -1.09
C ASN A 504 -13.12 36.54 -2.53
N SER A 505 -13.60 35.38 -3.00
CA SER A 505 -14.20 35.25 -4.32
C SER A 505 -15.53 36.02 -4.45
N PRO A 506 -15.83 36.67 -5.60
CA PRO A 506 -14.94 36.93 -6.74
C PRO A 506 -14.22 38.29 -6.63
N ASN A 507 -14.21 38.90 -5.44
CA ASN A 507 -13.89 40.32 -5.28
C ASN A 507 -12.41 40.61 -5.06
N SER A 508 -11.62 39.60 -4.69
CA SER A 508 -10.21 39.80 -4.42
C SER A 508 -9.46 40.26 -5.67
N PRO A 509 -8.62 41.30 -5.57
CA PRO A 509 -7.77 41.77 -6.66
C PRO A 509 -6.61 40.83 -6.98
N CYS A 510 -6.38 39.80 -6.16
CA CYS A 510 -5.34 38.80 -6.39
C CYS A 510 -5.81 37.62 -7.25
N ILE A 511 -7.11 37.51 -7.53
CA ILE A 511 -7.68 36.48 -8.40
C ILE A 511 -7.30 36.80 -9.85
N ASP A 512 -6.86 35.79 -10.61
CA ASP A 512 -6.44 35.91 -12.02
C ASP A 512 -5.38 37.02 -12.24
N ALA A 513 -4.55 37.32 -11.24
CA ALA A 513 -3.66 38.47 -11.25
C ALA A 513 -2.18 38.11 -11.43
N GLY A 514 -1.82 36.84 -11.26
CA GLY A 514 -0.48 36.30 -11.41
C GLY A 514 0.04 36.35 -12.86
N ASN A 515 1.21 35.75 -13.03
CA ASN A 515 1.93 35.68 -14.29
C ASN A 515 1.03 35.07 -15.38
N PRO A 516 0.81 35.77 -16.51
CA PRO A 516 -0.09 35.30 -17.56
C PRO A 516 0.51 34.19 -18.44
N ASP A 517 1.75 33.76 -18.22
CA ASP A 517 2.30 32.61 -18.94
C ASP A 517 1.58 31.32 -18.52
N SER A 518 1.13 30.56 -19.52
CA SER A 518 0.42 29.30 -19.38
C SER A 518 1.11 28.26 -18.50
N ILE A 519 2.43 28.30 -18.35
CA ILE A 519 3.16 27.37 -17.46
C ILE A 519 2.82 27.59 -15.98
N TYR A 520 2.31 28.77 -15.63
CA TYR A 520 1.91 29.11 -14.27
C TYR A 520 0.40 29.03 -14.06
N ASN A 521 -0.37 28.67 -15.08
CA ASN A 521 -1.83 28.59 -14.97
C ASN A 521 -2.25 27.73 -13.78
N ASP A 522 -3.38 28.10 -13.18
CA ASP A 522 -4.03 27.25 -12.20
C ASP A 522 -4.39 25.90 -12.84
N PRO A 523 -4.30 24.80 -12.09
CA PRO A 523 -4.81 23.53 -12.55
C PRO A 523 -6.26 23.70 -12.99
N GLU A 524 -6.60 23.22 -14.19
CA GLU A 524 -7.95 23.32 -14.71
C GLU A 524 -8.88 22.40 -13.91
N ASP A 525 -10.05 22.93 -13.53
CA ASP A 525 -11.11 22.12 -12.95
C ASP A 525 -11.63 21.15 -14.04
N PRO A 526 -11.42 19.83 -13.90
CA PRO A 526 -11.84 18.85 -14.91
C PRO A 526 -13.37 18.82 -15.10
N LEU A 527 -14.13 19.34 -14.12
CA LEU A 527 -15.58 19.41 -14.14
C LEU A 527 -16.11 20.77 -14.62
N SER A 528 -15.24 21.78 -14.73
CA SER A 528 -15.58 23.13 -15.18
C SER A 528 -14.50 23.72 -16.12
N PRO A 529 -14.35 23.18 -17.35
CA PRO A 529 -13.28 23.59 -18.26
C PRO A 529 -13.22 25.11 -18.49
N GLY A 530 -12.02 25.67 -18.38
CA GLY A 530 -11.72 27.10 -18.43
C GLY A 530 -11.70 27.81 -17.07
N ASN A 531 -12.04 27.13 -15.97
CA ASN A 531 -11.95 27.66 -14.61
C ASN A 531 -10.88 26.91 -13.80
N ALA A 532 -10.30 27.62 -12.83
CA ALA A 532 -9.32 27.06 -11.92
C ALA A 532 -9.94 26.03 -10.95
N LEU A 533 -9.19 24.97 -10.66
CA LEU A 533 -9.47 23.99 -9.61
C LEU A 533 -9.21 24.61 -8.23
N PHE A 534 -10.18 24.50 -7.34
CA PHE A 534 -10.05 24.96 -5.95
C PHE A 534 -8.80 24.35 -5.27
N PRO A 535 -7.98 25.10 -4.49
CA PRO A 535 -8.26 26.40 -3.86
C PRO A 535 -8.07 27.66 -4.73
N ALA A 536 -7.58 27.53 -5.96
CA ALA A 536 -7.57 28.62 -6.92
C ALA A 536 -9.00 28.99 -7.37
N LEU A 537 -9.17 30.20 -7.87
CA LEU A 537 -10.45 30.81 -8.19
C LEU A 537 -10.37 31.51 -9.55
N GLY A 538 -11.52 31.73 -10.18
CA GLY A 538 -11.57 32.46 -11.45
C GLY A 538 -11.23 31.59 -12.65
N THR A 539 -10.50 32.16 -13.61
CA THR A 539 -10.13 31.47 -14.84
C THR A 539 -8.86 30.63 -14.64
N LEU A 540 -8.29 30.06 -15.71
CA LEU A 540 -7.01 29.35 -15.61
C LEU A 540 -5.81 30.26 -15.36
N ARG A 541 -5.99 31.59 -15.36
CA ARG A 541 -4.89 32.51 -15.13
C ARG A 541 -4.55 32.49 -13.65
N ASN A 542 -3.28 32.25 -13.35
CA ASN A 542 -2.77 32.09 -11.98
C ASN A 542 -3.29 33.14 -10.98
N ASP A 543 -3.84 32.69 -9.86
CA ASP A 543 -4.04 33.48 -8.65
C ASP A 543 -2.72 33.83 -7.95
N MET A 544 -2.60 35.04 -7.40
CA MET A 544 -1.46 35.31 -6.51
C MET A 544 -1.66 34.61 -5.15
N GLY A 545 -0.64 33.93 -4.63
CA GLY A 545 -0.61 33.34 -3.28
C GLY A 545 -0.50 31.81 -3.25
N ALA A 546 -0.54 31.25 -2.05
CA ALA A 546 -0.36 29.82 -1.72
C ALA A 546 -1.27 28.84 -2.47
N TYR A 547 -2.37 29.33 -3.03
CA TYR A 547 -3.45 28.55 -3.65
C TYR A 547 -3.47 28.66 -5.17
N GLY A 548 -2.60 29.49 -5.77
CA GLY A 548 -2.52 29.64 -7.21
C GLY A 548 -1.48 28.73 -7.87
N GLY A 549 -1.72 28.39 -9.12
CA GLY A 549 -0.81 27.99 -10.17
C GLY A 549 -0.19 26.60 -10.06
N ASN A 550 0.09 26.02 -11.22
CA ASN A 550 1.15 25.02 -11.33
C ASN A 550 2.53 25.70 -11.26
N ASP A 551 3.57 24.94 -10.93
CA ASP A 551 4.93 25.49 -10.89
C ASP A 551 5.83 24.88 -11.96
N SER A 552 6.83 25.64 -12.44
CA SER A 552 7.63 25.27 -13.61
C SER A 552 8.62 24.12 -13.35
N MET A 553 8.76 23.65 -12.11
CA MET A 553 9.66 22.54 -11.74
C MET A 553 8.92 21.21 -11.52
N ASN A 554 7.65 21.23 -11.13
CA ASN A 554 6.83 20.02 -10.92
C ASN A 554 5.63 19.98 -11.89
N ASN A 555 5.75 19.14 -12.92
CA ASN A 555 4.64 18.77 -13.82
C ASN A 555 3.71 17.69 -13.21
N SER A 556 3.89 17.29 -11.95
CA SER A 556 3.03 16.29 -11.30
C SER A 556 1.83 16.98 -10.66
N ALA A 557 0.62 16.57 -11.06
CA ALA A 557 -0.66 16.96 -10.45
C ALA A 557 -0.83 16.48 -9.00
N GLU A 558 0.19 15.85 -8.41
CA GLU A 558 0.23 15.34 -7.04
C GLU A 558 0.90 16.36 -6.12
N LEU A 559 0.19 17.37 -5.59
CA LEU A 559 0.78 18.25 -4.57
C LEU A 559 -0.21 19.10 -3.75
N LEU A 560 -1.43 18.60 -3.58
CA LEU A 560 -2.27 18.94 -2.43
C LEU A 560 -2.40 17.63 -1.65
N GLY A 561 -2.25 17.64 -0.31
CA GLY A 561 -2.60 16.47 0.49
C GLY A 561 -4.06 16.07 0.36
N PRO A 562 -4.57 15.19 1.23
CA PRO A 562 -5.97 14.78 1.15
C PRO A 562 -6.86 16.03 1.24
N LEU A 563 -7.46 16.39 0.10
CA LEU A 563 -8.35 17.52 -0.13
C LEU A 563 -9.48 17.50 0.90
N PHE A 564 -9.87 16.32 1.38
CA PHE A 564 -10.96 16.15 2.33
C PHE A 564 -10.64 16.70 3.73
N ARG A 565 -9.44 16.46 4.26
CA ARG A 565 -9.07 16.95 5.61
C ARG A 565 -8.99 18.48 5.62
N ALA A 566 -8.37 19.06 4.59
CA ALA A 566 -8.34 20.50 4.38
C ALA A 566 -9.75 21.09 4.22
N PHE A 567 -10.64 20.38 3.51
CA PHE A 567 -12.06 20.74 3.41
C PHE A 567 -12.76 20.77 4.78
N VAL A 568 -12.61 19.72 5.60
CA VAL A 568 -13.20 19.64 6.94
C VAL A 568 -12.73 20.79 7.83
N GLU A 569 -11.42 21.07 7.86
CA GLU A 569 -10.85 22.18 8.62
C GLU A 569 -11.41 23.52 8.17
N ARG A 570 -11.55 23.73 6.84
CA ARG A 570 -12.16 24.94 6.29
C ARG A 570 -13.61 25.12 6.76
N VAL A 571 -14.44 24.08 6.67
CA VAL A 571 -15.84 24.13 7.14
C VAL A 571 -15.90 24.46 8.63
N ASN A 572 -14.97 23.94 9.44
CA ASN A 572 -14.94 24.24 10.88
C ASN A 572 -14.43 25.65 11.20
N SER A 573 -13.57 26.23 10.36
CA SER A 573 -12.99 27.56 10.56
C SER A 573 -13.94 28.73 10.26
N VAL A 574 -15.01 28.51 9.48
CA VAL A 574 -15.94 29.59 9.06
C VAL A 574 -17.22 29.64 9.90
N PRO A 575 -17.90 30.80 9.97
CA PRO A 575 -19.20 30.92 10.63
C PRO A 575 -20.29 30.05 9.97
N ASN A 576 -21.29 29.59 10.75
CA ASN A 576 -22.33 28.64 10.31
C ASN A 576 -23.07 29.04 9.02
N ASN A 577 -23.24 30.33 8.74
CA ASN A 577 -23.92 30.81 7.53
C ASN A 577 -23.09 30.67 6.24
N GLN A 578 -21.78 30.35 6.33
CA GLN A 578 -20.89 30.14 5.19
C GLN A 578 -20.56 28.67 4.97
N LYS A 579 -20.73 27.81 5.99
CA LYS A 579 -20.40 26.38 5.92
C LYS A 579 -21.08 25.65 4.76
N GLN A 580 -22.35 25.92 4.52
CA GLN A 580 -23.12 25.21 3.49
C GLN A 580 -22.58 25.46 2.08
N ALA A 581 -22.15 26.67 1.75
CA ALA A 581 -21.60 26.97 0.44
C ALA A 581 -20.30 26.20 0.15
N ILE A 582 -19.47 26.00 1.18
CA ILE A 582 -18.22 25.23 1.09
C ILE A 582 -18.53 23.74 0.93
N ILE A 583 -19.49 23.23 1.68
CA ILE A 583 -19.99 21.86 1.55
C ILE A 583 -20.54 21.62 0.13
N ASP A 584 -21.41 22.50 -0.37
CA ASP A 584 -22.00 22.36 -1.70
C ASP A 584 -20.91 22.40 -2.79
N SER A 585 -19.90 23.24 -2.63
CA SER A 585 -18.74 23.29 -3.53
C SER A 585 -17.98 21.96 -3.55
N PHE A 586 -17.70 21.38 -2.39
CA PHE A 586 -17.04 20.08 -2.31
C PHE A 586 -17.90 18.96 -2.93
N MET A 587 -19.20 18.93 -2.58
CA MET A 587 -20.12 17.89 -3.07
C MET A 587 -20.28 17.90 -4.58
N ASN A 588 -20.21 19.08 -5.22
CA ASN A 588 -20.27 19.20 -6.68
C ASN A 588 -18.93 18.87 -7.36
N ALA A 589 -17.81 19.02 -6.66
CA ALA A 589 -16.47 18.81 -7.21
C ALA A 589 -15.97 17.36 -7.03
N ALA A 590 -16.49 16.61 -6.06
CA ALA A 590 -16.08 15.24 -5.82
C ALA A 590 -16.42 14.33 -7.03
N PRO A 591 -15.48 13.52 -7.53
CA PRO A 591 -15.65 12.73 -8.75
C PRO A 591 -16.64 11.56 -8.58
N SER A 592 -16.70 10.98 -7.38
CA SER A 592 -17.53 9.84 -7.04
C SER A 592 -17.75 9.75 -5.53
N PHE A 593 -18.75 8.96 -5.12
CA PHE A 593 -18.99 8.64 -3.73
C PHE A 593 -19.09 7.11 -3.52
N PRO A 594 -18.48 6.54 -2.47
CA PRO A 594 -17.61 7.20 -1.48
C PRO A 594 -16.43 7.93 -2.10
N PHE A 595 -16.00 9.03 -1.46
CA PHE A 595 -14.91 9.84 -2.00
C PHE A 595 -13.58 9.17 -1.67
N ILE A 596 -12.72 9.00 -2.67
CA ILE A 596 -11.45 8.26 -2.53
C ILE A 596 -10.28 9.22 -2.80
N GLU A 597 -9.30 9.23 -1.90
CA GLU A 597 -8.07 10.01 -2.01
C GLU A 597 -6.84 9.11 -1.91
N GLU A 598 -5.76 9.48 -2.60
CA GLU A 598 -4.46 8.79 -2.55
C GLU A 598 -4.58 7.27 -2.80
N GLU A 599 -5.54 6.86 -3.64
CA GLU A 599 -5.82 5.46 -4.01
C GLU A 599 -6.23 4.51 -2.87
N GLN A 600 -6.21 4.95 -1.61
CA GLN A 600 -6.42 4.08 -0.44
C GLN A 600 -7.34 4.66 0.63
N ILE A 601 -7.52 5.98 0.68
CA ILE A 601 -8.29 6.64 1.74
C ILE A 601 -9.72 6.85 1.27
N VAL A 602 -10.69 6.30 2.01
CA VAL A 602 -12.11 6.40 1.70
C VAL A 602 -12.83 7.29 2.70
N TYR A 603 -13.61 8.23 2.17
CA TYR A 603 -14.51 9.09 2.91
C TYR A 603 -15.96 8.72 2.59
N TYR A 604 -16.60 8.01 3.51
CA TYR A 604 -18.05 7.82 3.51
C TYR A 604 -18.71 9.13 3.90
N ILE A 605 -19.71 9.58 3.15
CA ILE A 605 -20.35 10.88 3.33
C ILE A 605 -21.86 10.71 3.34
N TYR A 606 -22.53 11.37 4.30
CA TYR A 606 -23.98 11.40 4.37
C TYR A 606 -24.46 12.82 4.67
N GLN A 607 -25.48 13.29 3.94
CA GLN A 607 -26.09 14.58 4.17
C GLN A 607 -27.55 14.42 4.61
N GLY A 608 -27.85 14.77 5.86
CA GLY A 608 -29.23 14.71 6.33
C GLY A 608 -29.43 14.97 7.81
N THR A 609 -30.70 15.18 8.17
CA THR A 609 -31.12 15.43 9.55
C THR A 609 -31.25 14.10 10.30
N THR A 610 -30.29 13.82 11.16
CA THR A 610 -30.24 12.62 12.02
C THR A 610 -29.45 12.93 13.29
N SER A 611 -29.57 12.09 14.32
CA SER A 611 -28.80 12.22 15.57
C SER A 611 -27.56 11.33 15.60
N SER A 612 -27.52 10.28 14.76
CA SER A 612 -26.35 9.46 14.54
C SER A 612 -26.39 8.80 13.15
N VAL A 613 -25.20 8.50 12.63
CA VAL A 613 -24.98 7.68 11.44
C VAL A 613 -23.81 6.74 11.69
N THR A 614 -23.94 5.50 11.27
CA THR A 614 -22.88 4.48 11.27
C THR A 614 -22.81 3.82 9.90
N VAL A 615 -21.67 3.18 9.59
CA VAL A 615 -21.39 2.56 8.29
C VAL A 615 -21.15 1.04 8.46
N PRO A 616 -22.18 0.23 8.75
CA PRO A 616 -22.02 -1.22 8.73
C PRO A 616 -21.76 -1.75 7.32
N GLY A 617 -20.87 -2.72 7.22
CA GLY A 617 -20.53 -3.38 5.97
C GLY A 617 -19.54 -4.53 6.16
N ASP A 618 -19.01 -5.01 5.04
CA ASP A 618 -18.03 -6.10 5.02
C ASP A 618 -16.82 -5.79 5.91
N ALA A 619 -16.30 -4.56 5.81
CA ALA A 619 -15.16 -4.06 6.59
C ALA A 619 -15.26 -4.21 8.12
N ASN A 620 -16.48 -4.38 8.66
CA ASN A 620 -16.71 -4.41 10.09
C ASN A 620 -17.74 -5.47 10.50
N GLY A 621 -17.87 -6.52 9.70
CA GLY A 621 -18.74 -7.67 10.00
C GLY A 621 -20.20 -7.30 10.15
N TRP A 622 -20.67 -6.28 9.40
CA TRP A 622 -22.04 -5.79 9.42
C TRP A 622 -22.54 -5.32 10.81
N ASN A 623 -21.62 -4.92 11.69
CA ASN A 623 -21.97 -4.41 13.01
C ASN A 623 -22.65 -3.04 12.88
N GLN A 624 -23.93 -2.96 13.22
CA GLN A 624 -24.75 -1.75 13.11
C GLN A 624 -24.19 -0.51 13.81
N ASN A 625 -23.30 -0.69 14.80
CA ASN A 625 -22.68 0.39 15.56
C ASN A 625 -21.24 0.71 15.12
N ALA A 626 -20.68 -0.06 14.20
CA ALA A 626 -19.32 0.13 13.71
C ALA A 626 -19.23 1.33 12.76
N PHE A 627 -18.02 1.89 12.65
CA PHE A 627 -17.73 3.07 11.84
C PHE A 627 -18.71 4.23 12.08
N PRO A 628 -18.81 4.75 13.33
CA PRO A 628 -19.64 5.92 13.60
C PRO A 628 -19.10 7.12 12.81
N MET A 629 -20.01 7.84 12.15
CA MET A 629 -19.70 9.04 11.38
C MET A 629 -19.69 10.27 12.29
N THR A 630 -18.83 11.22 11.96
CA THR A 630 -18.73 12.52 12.62
C THR A 630 -19.55 13.54 11.86
N GLN A 631 -20.45 14.24 12.54
CA GLN A 631 -21.14 15.41 11.99
C GLN A 631 -20.23 16.63 12.03
N LEU A 632 -20.14 17.39 10.94
CA LEU A 632 -19.52 18.71 10.97
C LEU A 632 -20.42 19.70 11.71
N ASP A 633 -19.88 20.30 12.76
CA ASP A 633 -20.61 21.16 13.69
C ASP A 633 -21.41 22.26 12.96
N GLY A 634 -22.70 22.36 13.27
CA GLY A 634 -23.58 23.37 12.69
C GLY A 634 -24.02 23.08 11.24
N THR A 635 -23.81 21.87 10.74
CA THR A 635 -24.18 21.46 9.36
C THR A 635 -24.96 20.14 9.36
N LEU A 636 -25.48 19.72 8.21
CA LEU A 636 -26.09 18.39 8.03
C LEU A 636 -25.12 17.36 7.43
N PHE A 637 -23.83 17.69 7.35
CA PHE A 637 -22.81 16.90 6.70
C PHE A 637 -22.15 15.95 7.70
N TRP A 638 -22.20 14.66 7.41
CA TRP A 638 -21.58 13.59 8.18
C TRP A 638 -20.50 12.94 7.33
N TYR A 639 -19.38 12.56 7.97
CA TYR A 639 -18.32 11.84 7.28
C TYR A 639 -17.68 10.76 8.15
N ARG A 640 -17.07 9.77 7.50
CA ARG A 640 -16.20 8.77 8.12
C ARG A 640 -15.03 8.45 7.19
N GLU A 641 -13.82 8.59 7.72
CA GLU A 641 -12.59 8.12 7.08
C GLU A 641 -12.38 6.62 7.36
N ALA A 642 -11.91 5.90 6.35
CA ALA A 642 -11.42 4.53 6.40
C ALA A 642 -10.27 4.34 5.39
N VAL A 643 -9.45 3.32 5.56
CA VAL A 643 -8.35 2.99 4.64
C VAL A 643 -8.52 1.54 4.20
N PHE A 644 -8.37 1.28 2.91
CA PHE A 644 -8.47 -0.05 2.31
C PHE A 644 -7.37 -0.26 1.26
N GLU A 645 -7.11 -1.52 0.91
CA GLU A 645 -6.24 -1.87 -0.21
C GLU A 645 -6.81 -1.32 -1.53
N SER A 646 -5.94 -0.96 -2.48
CA SER A 646 -6.34 -0.24 -3.70
C SER A 646 -7.21 -1.09 -4.64
N ASP A 647 -7.21 -2.40 -4.49
CA ASP A 647 -8.01 -3.39 -5.23
C ASP A 647 -9.22 -3.91 -4.43
N ALA A 648 -9.52 -3.34 -3.25
CA ALA A 648 -10.61 -3.82 -2.42
C ALA A 648 -12.00 -3.53 -3.00
N ARG A 649 -12.96 -4.44 -2.74
CA ARG A 649 -14.37 -4.25 -3.09
C ARG A 649 -15.31 -4.72 -1.98
N LEU A 650 -16.12 -3.81 -1.45
CA LEU A 650 -16.82 -3.98 -0.18
C LEU A 650 -18.28 -3.54 -0.23
N ASP A 651 -19.16 -4.31 0.40
CA ASP A 651 -20.55 -3.92 0.64
C ASP A 651 -20.70 -3.07 1.90
N TYR A 652 -21.56 -2.06 1.84
CA TYR A 652 -21.94 -1.30 3.02
C TYR A 652 -23.34 -0.66 2.92
N LYS A 653 -23.83 -0.20 4.06
CA LYS A 653 -25.04 0.63 4.23
C LYS A 653 -24.78 1.73 5.24
N PHE A 654 -25.70 2.69 5.31
CA PHE A 654 -25.81 3.58 6.45
C PHE A 654 -26.91 3.12 7.41
N VAL A 655 -26.67 3.28 8.71
CA VAL A 655 -27.69 3.12 9.75
C VAL A 655 -27.91 4.45 10.45
N LEU A 656 -29.10 5.02 10.27
CA LEU A 656 -29.49 6.27 10.90
C LEU A 656 -30.16 5.99 12.25
N ASN A 657 -29.77 6.74 13.28
CA ASN A 657 -30.34 6.66 14.62
C ASN A 657 -30.35 5.23 15.20
N GLY A 658 -29.39 4.39 14.81
CA GLY A 658 -29.24 3.01 15.27
C GLY A 658 -30.32 2.02 14.79
N ALA A 659 -31.20 2.40 13.85
CA ALA A 659 -32.31 1.54 13.43
C ALA A 659 -32.68 1.62 11.94
N SER A 660 -32.45 2.75 11.27
CA SER A 660 -32.89 2.93 9.89
C SER A 660 -31.76 2.61 8.90
N TRP A 661 -31.80 1.41 8.33
CA TRP A 661 -30.85 0.96 7.32
C TRP A 661 -31.21 1.52 5.95
N ILE A 662 -30.28 2.24 5.34
CA ILE A 662 -30.42 2.81 4.00
C ILE A 662 -29.19 2.50 3.15
N LEU A 663 -29.38 2.45 1.84
CA LEU A 663 -28.26 2.52 0.90
C LEU A 663 -27.64 3.91 0.98
N ASP A 664 -26.37 4.01 0.60
CA ASP A 664 -25.72 5.29 0.42
C ASP A 664 -26.43 6.05 -0.72
N PRO A 665 -27.10 7.19 -0.43
CA PRO A 665 -27.82 7.94 -1.44
C PRO A 665 -26.93 8.57 -2.50
N LEU A 666 -25.62 8.70 -2.23
CA LEU A 666 -24.64 9.32 -3.12
C LEU A 666 -23.91 8.30 -3.99
N ASN A 667 -23.89 7.03 -3.59
CA ASN A 667 -23.21 5.96 -4.32
C ASN A 667 -24.16 5.35 -5.38
N PRO A 668 -23.87 5.52 -6.68
CA PRO A 668 -24.67 4.91 -7.75
C PRO A 668 -24.44 3.39 -7.87
N ASN A 669 -23.32 2.87 -7.36
CA ASN A 669 -22.96 1.47 -7.45
C ASN A 669 -23.64 0.67 -6.34
N GLN A 670 -24.35 -0.38 -6.75
CA GLN A 670 -25.11 -1.22 -5.85
C GLN A 670 -24.98 -2.67 -6.27
N VAL A 671 -24.91 -3.54 -5.28
CA VAL A 671 -24.97 -4.98 -5.49
C VAL A 671 -26.23 -5.56 -4.88
N SER A 672 -26.87 -6.50 -5.57
CA SER A 672 -27.97 -7.28 -4.99
C SER A 672 -27.43 -8.42 -4.13
N GLY A 673 -27.92 -8.54 -2.90
CA GLY A 673 -27.64 -9.66 -2.00
C GLY A 673 -28.90 -10.37 -1.51
N GLY A 674 -28.73 -11.46 -0.74
CA GLY A 674 -29.83 -12.29 -0.24
C GLY A 674 -30.78 -11.57 0.74
N PHE A 675 -30.34 -10.47 1.36
CA PHE A 675 -31.13 -9.63 2.27
C PHE A 675 -31.51 -8.28 1.65
N GLY A 676 -31.48 -8.19 0.31
CA GLY A 676 -31.71 -6.97 -0.44
C GLY A 676 -30.42 -6.33 -0.95
N PRO A 677 -30.52 -5.18 -1.65
CA PRO A 677 -29.35 -4.52 -2.22
C PRO A 677 -28.47 -3.90 -1.13
N ASN A 678 -27.18 -3.75 -1.43
CA ASN A 678 -26.15 -3.06 -0.67
C ASN A 678 -25.47 -2.00 -1.57
N SER A 679 -24.90 -0.98 -0.95
CA SER A 679 -24.04 -0.02 -1.67
C SER A 679 -22.66 -0.67 -1.84
N GLU A 680 -22.04 -0.47 -3.00
CA GLU A 680 -20.79 -1.12 -3.36
C GLU A 680 -19.66 -0.10 -3.40
N LEU A 681 -18.66 -0.28 -2.53
CA LEU A 681 -17.38 0.40 -2.63
C LEU A 681 -16.49 -0.42 -3.57
N ALA A 682 -15.98 0.20 -4.62
CA ALA A 682 -14.93 -0.34 -5.47
C ALA A 682 -13.73 0.61 -5.41
N MET A 683 -12.59 0.11 -4.94
CA MET A 683 -11.34 0.87 -4.89
C MET A 683 -10.73 1.00 -6.30
N PRO A 684 -9.83 1.96 -6.55
CA PRO A 684 -9.43 2.35 -7.91
C PRO A 684 -8.85 1.23 -8.78
N ASP A 685 -8.15 0.26 -8.18
CA ASP A 685 -7.56 -0.88 -8.89
C ASP A 685 -8.52 -2.07 -9.00
N TYR A 686 -9.70 -2.02 -8.36
CA TYR A 686 -10.71 -3.07 -8.51
C TYR A 686 -11.32 -3.03 -9.92
N VAL A 687 -11.16 -4.13 -10.65
CA VAL A 687 -11.73 -4.29 -12.00
C VAL A 687 -12.93 -5.23 -11.93
N GLN A 688 -14.12 -4.69 -12.22
CA GLN A 688 -15.32 -5.51 -12.33
C GLN A 688 -15.17 -6.53 -13.48
N PRO A 689 -15.34 -7.84 -13.21
CA PRO A 689 -15.22 -8.86 -14.25
C PRO A 689 -16.31 -8.71 -15.33
N PRO A 690 -15.94 -8.60 -16.62
CA PRO A 690 -16.92 -8.41 -17.69
C PRO A 690 -17.92 -9.58 -17.81
N GLU A 691 -17.51 -10.81 -17.51
CA GLU A 691 -18.32 -12.04 -17.63
C GLU A 691 -19.60 -12.06 -16.79
N ILE A 692 -19.73 -11.20 -15.79
CA ILE A 692 -20.94 -11.10 -14.96
C ILE A 692 -22.11 -10.54 -15.79
N GLU A 693 -21.81 -9.68 -16.77
CA GLU A 693 -22.79 -8.98 -17.59
C GLU A 693 -23.42 -9.88 -18.66
N TYR A 694 -24.65 -9.52 -19.05
CA TYR A 694 -25.34 -10.23 -20.13
C TYR A 694 -24.99 -9.63 -21.50
N TYR A 695 -24.36 -10.43 -22.37
CA TYR A 695 -24.00 -10.02 -23.73
C TYR A 695 -24.93 -10.64 -24.77
N PRO A 696 -25.84 -9.90 -25.42
CA PRO A 696 -26.83 -10.48 -26.34
C PRO A 696 -26.24 -11.05 -27.65
N ASN A 697 -24.97 -10.78 -27.94
CA ASN A 697 -24.32 -11.13 -29.21
C ASN A 697 -23.47 -12.40 -29.15
N ILE A 698 -23.39 -13.08 -28.00
CA ILE A 698 -22.70 -14.37 -27.86
C ILE A 698 -23.71 -15.52 -27.89
N PRO A 699 -23.28 -16.76 -28.21
CA PRO A 699 -24.15 -17.92 -28.08
C PRO A 699 -24.57 -18.14 -26.62
N HIS A 700 -25.87 -18.40 -26.40
CA HIS A 700 -26.43 -18.61 -25.07
C HIS A 700 -26.90 -20.04 -24.85
N GLY A 701 -26.64 -20.57 -23.65
CA GLY A 701 -27.20 -21.83 -23.20
C GLY A 701 -28.69 -21.72 -22.88
N THR A 702 -29.29 -22.87 -22.57
CA THR A 702 -30.73 -22.98 -22.25
C THR A 702 -30.93 -23.46 -20.83
N LEU A 703 -31.75 -22.75 -20.06
CA LEU A 703 -32.18 -23.16 -18.72
C LEU A 703 -33.48 -23.97 -18.79
N HIS A 704 -33.40 -25.25 -18.46
CA HIS A 704 -34.53 -26.16 -18.29
C HIS A 704 -34.98 -26.15 -16.83
N THR A 705 -36.28 -26.12 -16.58
CA THR A 705 -36.84 -26.09 -15.22
C THR A 705 -37.78 -27.25 -15.01
N PHE A 706 -37.64 -27.97 -13.89
CA PHE A 706 -38.57 -29.03 -13.49
C PHE A 706 -38.73 -29.08 -11.96
N SER A 707 -39.83 -29.67 -11.51
CA SER A 707 -40.05 -29.95 -10.09
C SER A 707 -39.58 -31.36 -9.75
N PHE A 708 -38.82 -31.50 -8.66
CA PHE A 708 -38.33 -32.78 -8.18
C PHE A 708 -38.82 -33.03 -6.76
N THR A 709 -39.46 -34.18 -6.54
CA THR A 709 -39.93 -34.61 -5.21
C THR A 709 -38.96 -35.63 -4.64
N SER A 710 -38.28 -35.26 -3.56
CA SER A 710 -37.35 -36.15 -2.86
C SER A 710 -38.12 -37.11 -1.95
N THR A 711 -37.79 -38.40 -2.01
CA THR A 711 -38.38 -39.38 -1.10
C THR A 711 -37.68 -39.37 0.26
N VAL A 712 -36.36 -39.17 0.28
CA VAL A 712 -35.58 -39.12 1.53
C VAL A 712 -35.79 -37.84 2.34
N LEU A 713 -36.02 -36.69 1.69
CA LEU A 713 -36.30 -35.42 2.37
C LEU A 713 -37.80 -35.13 2.54
N ALA A 714 -38.66 -35.93 1.89
CA ALA A 714 -40.11 -35.75 1.89
C ALA A 714 -40.57 -34.33 1.52
N ASN A 715 -39.84 -33.67 0.63
CA ASN A 715 -40.12 -32.32 0.14
C ASN A 715 -40.00 -32.24 -1.38
N THR A 716 -40.51 -31.16 -1.96
CA THR A 716 -40.44 -30.90 -3.41
C THR A 716 -39.74 -29.56 -3.63
N ARG A 717 -38.85 -29.52 -4.63
CA ARG A 717 -38.11 -28.31 -4.99
C ARG A 717 -38.07 -28.12 -6.50
N THR A 718 -37.87 -26.87 -6.91
CA THR A 718 -37.66 -26.52 -8.32
C THR A 718 -36.19 -26.62 -8.63
N ILE A 719 -35.83 -27.46 -9.59
CA ILE A 719 -34.46 -27.61 -10.10
C ILE A 719 -34.36 -26.90 -11.43
N LYS A 720 -33.24 -26.20 -11.66
CA LYS A 720 -32.87 -25.72 -12.99
C LYS A 720 -31.63 -26.45 -13.50
N VAL A 721 -31.64 -26.79 -14.78
CA VAL A 721 -30.48 -27.38 -15.48
C VAL A 721 -30.15 -26.50 -16.67
N TYR A 722 -28.94 -25.97 -16.70
CA TYR A 722 -28.39 -25.26 -17.85
C TYR A 722 -27.71 -26.25 -18.79
N THR A 723 -28.07 -26.20 -20.07
CA THR A 723 -27.37 -26.87 -21.16
C THR A 723 -26.62 -25.84 -22.01
N PRO A 724 -25.36 -26.11 -22.40
CA PRO A 724 -24.54 -25.12 -23.08
C PRO A 724 -25.00 -24.85 -24.52
N PRO A 725 -24.56 -23.74 -25.14
CA PRO A 725 -24.81 -23.47 -26.55
C PRO A 725 -24.42 -24.67 -27.43
N GLY A 726 -25.32 -25.06 -28.34
CA GLY A 726 -25.06 -26.18 -29.26
C GLY A 726 -25.27 -27.58 -28.66
N TYR A 727 -25.82 -27.73 -27.45
CA TYR A 727 -26.13 -29.02 -26.83
C TYR A 727 -26.88 -29.98 -27.76
N ASP A 728 -27.97 -29.53 -28.40
CA ASP A 728 -28.79 -30.35 -29.29
C ASP A 728 -28.12 -30.67 -30.63
N ALA A 729 -27.12 -29.88 -31.03
CA ALA A 729 -26.38 -30.08 -32.27
C ALA A 729 -25.31 -31.19 -32.16
N HIS A 730 -24.96 -31.62 -30.94
CA HIS A 730 -23.92 -32.60 -30.65
C HIS A 730 -24.48 -33.82 -29.89
N PRO A 731 -25.29 -34.68 -30.53
CA PRO A 731 -26.05 -35.73 -29.84
C PRO A 731 -25.18 -36.86 -29.24
N ASN A 732 -23.91 -36.97 -29.65
CA ASN A 732 -22.98 -38.00 -29.17
C ASN A 732 -21.97 -37.46 -28.15
N TYR A 733 -22.06 -36.18 -27.78
CA TYR A 733 -21.17 -35.58 -26.79
C TYR A 733 -21.84 -35.57 -25.42
N GLU A 734 -21.10 -36.05 -24.42
CA GLU A 734 -21.46 -35.97 -23.01
C GLU A 734 -20.74 -34.79 -22.37
N TYR A 735 -21.37 -34.17 -21.38
CA TYR A 735 -20.86 -32.94 -20.79
C TYR A 735 -20.39 -33.18 -19.35
N PRO A 736 -19.27 -32.57 -18.92
CA PRO A 736 -18.96 -32.42 -17.50
C PRO A 736 -20.09 -31.67 -16.79
N VAL A 737 -20.24 -31.92 -15.49
CA VAL A 737 -21.33 -31.35 -14.70
C VAL A 737 -20.80 -30.57 -13.51
N MET A 738 -21.30 -29.35 -13.33
CA MET A 738 -21.13 -28.59 -12.09
C MET A 738 -22.47 -28.39 -11.39
N LEU A 739 -22.57 -28.86 -10.16
CA LEU A 739 -23.76 -28.66 -9.32
C LEU A 739 -23.55 -27.45 -8.40
N PHE A 740 -24.54 -26.56 -8.37
CA PHE A 740 -24.55 -25.36 -7.55
C PHE A 740 -25.57 -25.49 -6.42
N HIS A 741 -25.09 -25.45 -5.17
CA HIS A 741 -25.93 -25.24 -3.99
C HIS A 741 -26.41 -23.78 -3.94
N ASP A 742 -27.52 -23.50 -3.25
CA ASP A 742 -28.21 -22.20 -3.39
C ASP A 742 -28.57 -21.86 -4.84
N GLY A 743 -28.81 -22.88 -5.68
CA GLY A 743 -28.67 -22.74 -7.12
C GLY A 743 -29.58 -21.70 -7.80
N LEU A 744 -30.76 -21.40 -7.25
CA LEU A 744 -31.60 -20.33 -7.81
C LEU A 744 -30.97 -18.94 -7.64
N GLU A 745 -30.25 -18.72 -6.53
CA GLU A 745 -29.48 -17.49 -6.32
C GLU A 745 -28.29 -17.41 -7.26
N TYR A 746 -27.57 -18.52 -7.52
CA TYR A 746 -26.54 -18.53 -8.58
C TYR A 746 -27.08 -18.14 -9.96
N THR A 747 -28.34 -18.50 -10.29
CA THR A 747 -28.95 -18.06 -11.56
C THR A 747 -29.37 -16.59 -11.61
N THR A 748 -29.37 -15.88 -10.48
CA THR A 748 -29.88 -14.51 -10.38
C THR A 748 -28.85 -13.54 -9.79
N LEU A 749 -28.44 -13.75 -8.53
CA LEU A 749 -27.45 -12.94 -7.83
C LEU A 749 -26.02 -13.28 -8.27
N GLY A 750 -25.77 -14.55 -8.58
CA GLY A 750 -24.44 -15.05 -8.97
C GLY A 750 -24.14 -14.96 -10.46
N SER A 751 -25.10 -14.57 -11.30
CA SER A 751 -24.96 -14.49 -12.77
C SER A 751 -24.32 -15.71 -13.45
N ALA A 752 -24.39 -16.90 -12.85
CA ALA A 752 -23.65 -18.07 -13.32
C ALA A 752 -23.93 -18.44 -14.78
N PRO A 753 -25.18 -18.38 -15.31
CA PRO A 753 -25.43 -18.62 -16.73
C PRO A 753 -24.70 -17.62 -17.65
N ASN A 754 -24.61 -16.34 -17.28
CA ASN A 754 -23.91 -15.32 -18.07
C ASN A 754 -22.41 -15.60 -18.09
N ILE A 755 -21.85 -15.90 -16.91
CA ILE A 755 -20.43 -16.22 -16.75
C ILE A 755 -20.07 -17.43 -17.59
N ILE A 756 -20.85 -18.52 -17.49
CA ILE A 756 -20.62 -19.73 -18.28
C ILE A 756 -20.74 -19.45 -19.79
N ASP A 757 -21.77 -18.73 -20.24
CA ASP A 757 -21.91 -18.35 -21.65
C ASP A 757 -20.71 -17.55 -22.15
N TYR A 758 -20.28 -16.54 -21.38
CA TYR A 758 -19.15 -15.68 -21.70
C TYR A 758 -17.86 -16.48 -21.83
N LEU A 759 -17.52 -17.29 -20.81
CA LEU A 759 -16.31 -18.11 -20.79
C LEU A 759 -16.29 -19.15 -21.92
N ILE A 760 -17.43 -19.74 -22.27
CA ILE A 760 -17.53 -20.65 -23.43
C ILE A 760 -17.32 -19.88 -24.74
N SER A 761 -17.92 -18.69 -24.87
CA SER A 761 -17.85 -17.90 -26.11
C SER A 761 -16.45 -17.36 -26.40
N GLU A 762 -15.72 -16.95 -25.35
CA GLU A 762 -14.32 -16.52 -25.43
C GLU A 762 -13.36 -17.73 -25.52
N GLY A 763 -13.88 -18.94 -25.29
CA GLY A 763 -13.08 -20.15 -25.26
C GLY A 763 -12.05 -20.12 -24.13
N ARG A 764 -12.47 -19.72 -22.94
CA ARG A 764 -11.73 -19.86 -21.68
C ARG A 764 -11.99 -21.22 -21.01
N MET A 765 -13.18 -21.79 -21.21
CA MET A 765 -13.56 -23.10 -20.66
C MET A 765 -14.20 -24.04 -21.69
N ASN A 766 -14.22 -25.33 -21.38
CA ASN A 766 -15.01 -26.32 -22.11
C ASN A 766 -16.51 -26.19 -21.78
N PRO A 767 -17.43 -26.51 -22.72
CA PRO A 767 -18.86 -26.54 -22.43
C PRO A 767 -19.22 -27.52 -21.30
N ILE A 768 -20.01 -27.05 -20.34
CA ILE A 768 -20.51 -27.86 -19.21
C ILE A 768 -22.03 -27.86 -19.13
N LEU A 769 -22.58 -28.82 -18.39
CA LEU A 769 -23.94 -28.79 -17.88
C LEU A 769 -23.91 -28.28 -16.43
N ALA A 770 -24.76 -27.30 -16.09
CA ALA A 770 -24.85 -26.78 -14.72
C ALA A 770 -26.19 -27.12 -14.07
N VAL A 771 -26.15 -27.69 -12.87
CA VAL A 771 -27.34 -28.12 -12.11
C VAL A 771 -27.53 -27.21 -10.91
N PHE A 772 -28.60 -26.43 -10.89
CA PHE A 772 -28.88 -25.45 -9.86
C PHE A 772 -29.91 -25.99 -8.86
N VAL A 773 -29.47 -26.23 -7.62
CA VAL A 773 -30.27 -26.88 -6.57
C VAL A 773 -30.53 -25.91 -5.42
N PRO A 774 -31.77 -25.42 -5.24
CA PRO A 774 -32.11 -24.63 -4.06
C PRO A 774 -32.34 -25.52 -2.83
N PRO A 775 -32.04 -25.03 -1.62
CA PRO A 775 -32.50 -25.65 -0.39
C PRO A 775 -34.00 -25.40 -0.16
N VAL A 776 -34.65 -26.28 0.60
CA VAL A 776 -36.00 -26.00 1.16
C VAL A 776 -35.89 -25.38 2.55
N ASN A 777 -34.99 -25.93 3.38
CA ASN A 777 -34.57 -25.35 4.65
C ASN A 777 -33.04 -25.34 4.65
N ARG A 778 -32.47 -24.18 4.31
CA ARG A 778 -31.03 -24.03 4.09
C ARG A 778 -30.20 -24.42 5.30
N ASP A 779 -30.60 -23.97 6.49
CA ASP A 779 -29.85 -24.21 7.72
C ASP A 779 -29.82 -25.71 8.06
N ASP A 780 -30.98 -26.38 8.06
CA ASP A 780 -31.03 -27.81 8.39
C ASP A 780 -30.40 -28.68 7.31
N GLU A 781 -30.66 -28.39 6.03
CA GLU A 781 -30.14 -29.17 4.90
C GLU A 781 -28.63 -29.00 4.73
N TYR A 782 -28.05 -27.82 4.98
CA TYR A 782 -26.62 -27.57 4.70
C TYR A 782 -25.72 -27.59 5.94
N ALA A 783 -26.23 -27.25 7.14
CA ALA A 783 -25.41 -27.09 8.33
C ALA A 783 -25.83 -27.96 9.51
N PHE A 784 -27.14 -28.20 9.69
CA PHE A 784 -27.68 -28.79 10.92
C PHE A 784 -28.32 -30.17 10.73
N ASN A 785 -29.63 -30.32 10.94
CA ASN A 785 -30.19 -31.61 11.29
C ASN A 785 -30.37 -32.58 10.11
N GLN A 786 -30.28 -32.09 8.87
CA GLN A 786 -30.61 -32.85 7.67
C GLN A 786 -29.44 -33.00 6.70
N THR A 787 -28.21 -32.64 7.06
CA THR A 787 -27.05 -32.68 6.14
C THR A 787 -26.85 -34.05 5.48
N GLN A 788 -26.98 -35.14 6.23
CA GLN A 788 -26.88 -36.50 5.67
C GLN A 788 -28.07 -36.87 4.76
N LEU A 789 -29.28 -36.42 5.09
CA LEU A 789 -30.46 -36.66 4.23
C LEU A 789 -30.35 -35.87 2.93
N PHE A 790 -29.81 -34.65 3.00
CA PHE A 790 -29.57 -33.81 1.85
C PHE A 790 -28.47 -34.41 0.95
N GLU A 791 -27.36 -34.87 1.52
CA GLU A 791 -26.34 -35.64 0.80
C GLU A 791 -26.95 -36.85 0.08
N ASN A 792 -27.77 -37.64 0.78
CA ASN A 792 -28.44 -38.80 0.18
C ASN A 792 -29.41 -38.41 -0.94
N PHE A 793 -30.10 -37.28 -0.81
CA PHE A 793 -30.97 -36.74 -1.87
C PHE A 793 -30.16 -36.42 -3.12
N ILE A 794 -29.02 -35.72 -2.98
CA ILE A 794 -28.17 -35.35 -4.12
C ILE A 794 -27.64 -36.60 -4.81
N VAL A 795 -26.97 -37.48 -4.05
CA VAL A 795 -26.22 -38.62 -4.61
C VAL A 795 -27.16 -39.73 -5.11
N ASN A 796 -28.23 -40.05 -4.38
CA ASN A 796 -29.04 -41.24 -4.65
C ASN A 796 -30.36 -40.97 -5.39
N GLU A 797 -30.81 -39.71 -5.45
CA GLU A 797 -32.08 -39.36 -6.11
C GLU A 797 -31.88 -38.38 -7.26
N LEU A 798 -31.27 -37.22 -7.00
CA LEU A 798 -31.21 -36.14 -7.98
C LEU A 798 -30.24 -36.44 -9.12
N MET A 799 -28.99 -36.79 -8.83
CA MET A 799 -28.02 -37.03 -9.90
C MET A 799 -28.37 -38.21 -10.80
N PRO A 800 -28.85 -39.37 -10.29
CA PRO A 800 -29.34 -40.44 -11.15
C PRO A 800 -30.48 -39.98 -12.08
N HIS A 801 -31.35 -39.08 -11.63
CA HIS A 801 -32.37 -38.50 -12.49
C HIS A 801 -31.76 -37.60 -13.58
N VAL A 802 -30.81 -36.73 -13.22
CA VAL A 802 -30.08 -35.88 -14.18
C VAL A 802 -29.38 -36.73 -15.24
N ASP A 803 -28.63 -37.76 -14.83
CA ASP A 803 -27.84 -38.62 -15.71
C ASP A 803 -28.72 -39.44 -16.68
N SER A 804 -29.93 -39.79 -16.25
CA SER A 804 -30.90 -40.47 -17.12
C SER A 804 -31.63 -39.54 -18.10
N THR A 805 -31.58 -38.23 -17.85
CA THR A 805 -32.34 -37.22 -18.61
C THR A 805 -31.44 -36.41 -19.55
N TYR A 806 -30.20 -36.15 -19.15
CA TYR A 806 -29.22 -35.33 -19.86
C TYR A 806 -27.95 -36.12 -20.18
N ARG A 807 -27.19 -35.66 -21.17
CA ARG A 807 -25.92 -36.30 -21.60
C ARG A 807 -24.78 -35.82 -20.71
N THR A 808 -24.40 -36.64 -19.74
CA THR A 808 -23.42 -36.27 -18.71
C THR A 808 -22.34 -37.33 -18.54
N TYR A 809 -21.08 -36.92 -18.37
CA TYR A 809 -20.03 -37.82 -17.89
C TYR A 809 -20.31 -38.21 -16.45
N THR A 810 -20.31 -39.49 -16.10
CA THR A 810 -20.63 -39.95 -14.72
C THR A 810 -19.39 -40.21 -13.86
N GLN A 811 -18.19 -40.05 -14.42
CA GLN A 811 -16.93 -40.26 -13.73
C GLN A 811 -16.60 -39.05 -12.83
N PRO A 812 -15.98 -39.27 -11.65
CA PRO A 812 -15.79 -38.24 -10.64
C PRO A 812 -14.94 -37.05 -11.11
N GLU A 813 -13.97 -37.27 -12.00
CA GLU A 813 -13.12 -36.23 -12.59
C GLU A 813 -13.85 -35.25 -13.52
N TYR A 814 -15.14 -35.50 -13.82
CA TYR A 814 -16.00 -34.59 -14.58
C TYR A 814 -17.19 -34.08 -13.76
N ARG A 815 -17.17 -34.28 -12.42
CA ARG A 815 -18.28 -33.97 -11.51
C ARG A 815 -17.84 -32.99 -10.43
N ALA A 816 -18.20 -31.73 -10.63
CA ALA A 816 -17.94 -30.65 -9.69
C ALA A 816 -19.15 -30.27 -8.84
N MET A 817 -18.87 -29.77 -7.65
CA MET A 817 -19.82 -29.05 -6.81
C MET A 817 -19.27 -27.69 -6.42
N ALA A 818 -20.13 -26.68 -6.36
CA ALA A 818 -19.85 -25.40 -5.74
C ALA A 818 -20.96 -24.98 -4.79
N GLY A 819 -20.56 -24.27 -3.75
CA GLY A 819 -21.46 -23.62 -2.83
C GLY A 819 -20.75 -22.60 -1.98
N LEU A 820 -21.51 -21.61 -1.52
CA LEU A 820 -21.04 -20.49 -0.70
C LEU A 820 -21.44 -20.68 0.77
N SER A 821 -20.61 -20.27 1.72
CA SER A 821 -20.96 -20.27 3.15
C SER A 821 -21.37 -21.67 3.66
N PHE A 822 -22.63 -21.87 4.11
CA PHE A 822 -23.16 -23.21 4.39
C PHE A 822 -23.22 -24.11 3.16
N GLY A 823 -23.44 -23.56 1.97
CA GLY A 823 -23.29 -24.25 0.69
C GLY A 823 -21.87 -24.80 0.48
N GLY A 824 -20.84 -24.05 0.91
CA GLY A 824 -19.45 -24.51 0.87
C GLY A 824 -19.19 -25.64 1.88
N LEU A 825 -19.79 -25.55 3.07
CA LEU A 825 -19.73 -26.61 4.07
C LEU A 825 -20.34 -27.94 3.56
N ILE A 826 -21.52 -27.90 2.95
CA ILE A 826 -22.19 -29.10 2.43
C ILE A 826 -21.53 -29.62 1.16
N THR A 827 -20.97 -28.75 0.30
CA THR A 827 -20.11 -29.13 -0.84
C THR A 827 -18.97 -30.01 -0.35
N THR A 828 -18.21 -29.51 0.63
CA THR A 828 -17.07 -30.22 1.22
C THR A 828 -17.48 -31.56 1.82
N GLN A 829 -18.63 -31.62 2.52
CA GLN A 829 -19.12 -32.87 3.09
C GLN A 829 -19.47 -33.90 2.01
N ILE A 830 -20.24 -33.51 0.98
CA ILE A 830 -20.71 -34.44 -0.04
C ILE A 830 -19.54 -34.98 -0.87
N CYS A 831 -18.65 -34.12 -1.35
CA CYS A 831 -17.48 -34.54 -2.14
C CYS A 831 -16.58 -35.47 -1.32
N TYR A 832 -16.30 -35.14 -0.06
CA TYR A 832 -15.43 -35.97 0.78
C TYR A 832 -16.05 -37.31 1.18
N ASN A 833 -17.37 -37.37 1.41
CA ASN A 833 -18.05 -38.63 1.73
C ASN A 833 -18.30 -39.50 0.49
N ASN A 834 -18.30 -38.90 -0.70
CA ASN A 834 -18.64 -39.56 -1.96
C ASN A 834 -17.65 -39.23 -3.10
N PRO A 835 -16.33 -39.40 -2.90
CA PRO A 835 -15.31 -39.04 -3.89
C PRO A 835 -15.46 -39.80 -5.21
N GLN A 836 -16.05 -41.00 -5.16
CA GLN A 836 -16.38 -41.80 -6.35
C GLN A 836 -17.49 -41.21 -7.22
N SER A 837 -18.28 -40.27 -6.69
CA SER A 837 -19.39 -39.61 -7.40
C SER A 837 -19.06 -38.17 -7.78
N PHE A 838 -18.25 -37.49 -6.95
CA PHE A 838 -17.85 -36.09 -7.14
C PHE A 838 -16.39 -35.92 -6.77
N GLY A 839 -15.54 -35.78 -7.79
CA GLY A 839 -14.10 -35.61 -7.62
C GLY A 839 -13.65 -34.15 -7.55
N LEU A 840 -14.52 -33.18 -7.82
CA LEU A 840 -14.13 -31.77 -7.88
C LEU A 840 -14.95 -30.92 -6.88
N SER A 841 -14.28 -30.17 -6.01
CA SER A 841 -14.90 -29.47 -4.88
C SER A 841 -14.50 -27.99 -4.84
N ALA A 842 -15.47 -27.09 -5.04
CA ALA A 842 -15.30 -25.63 -5.00
C ALA A 842 -16.12 -24.93 -3.89
N PRO A 843 -15.73 -25.06 -2.61
CA PRO A 843 -16.32 -24.27 -1.54
C PRO A 843 -15.84 -22.81 -1.54
N TYR A 844 -16.80 -21.88 -1.62
CA TYR A 844 -16.60 -20.43 -1.48
C TYR A 844 -16.97 -19.97 -0.07
N SER A 845 -16.13 -19.14 0.55
CA SER A 845 -16.26 -18.61 1.91
C SER A 845 -16.83 -19.65 2.91
N PRO A 846 -16.25 -20.86 3.03
CA PRO A 846 -16.90 -21.98 3.69
C PRO A 846 -17.05 -21.81 5.21
N SER A 847 -18.24 -22.11 5.72
CA SER A 847 -18.58 -22.01 7.17
C SER A 847 -18.05 -23.20 7.99
N TYR A 848 -16.74 -23.42 7.98
CA TYR A 848 -16.10 -24.56 8.64
C TYR A 848 -16.15 -24.54 10.18
N TRP A 849 -16.59 -23.45 10.80
CA TRP A 849 -16.79 -23.35 12.25
C TRP A 849 -18.01 -24.14 12.75
N VAL A 850 -18.96 -24.48 11.87
CA VAL A 850 -20.23 -25.13 12.22
C VAL A 850 -20.03 -26.48 12.92
N LYS A 851 -20.92 -26.78 13.89
CA LYS A 851 -20.91 -28.00 14.72
C LYS A 851 -19.54 -28.32 15.31
N ASN A 852 -18.87 -27.30 15.86
CA ASN A 852 -17.54 -27.42 16.44
C ASN A 852 -16.54 -28.02 15.44
N ARG A 853 -16.53 -27.47 14.22
CA ARG A 853 -15.63 -27.88 13.12
C ARG A 853 -15.79 -29.34 12.71
N GLN A 854 -17.01 -29.89 12.73
CA GLN A 854 -17.23 -31.32 12.44
C GLN A 854 -16.74 -31.73 11.05
N VAL A 855 -17.18 -31.03 9.99
CA VAL A 855 -16.79 -31.33 8.60
C VAL A 855 -15.30 -31.08 8.41
N PHE A 856 -14.81 -29.91 8.84
CA PHE A 856 -13.40 -29.55 8.86
C PHE A 856 -12.52 -30.67 9.45
N ASN A 857 -12.85 -31.12 10.66
CA ASN A 857 -12.10 -32.17 11.35
C ASN A 857 -12.24 -33.54 10.68
N SER A 858 -13.40 -33.84 10.09
CA SER A 858 -13.61 -35.11 9.38
C SER A 858 -12.74 -35.23 8.13
N VAL A 859 -12.56 -34.11 7.41
CA VAL A 859 -11.68 -34.06 6.25
C VAL A 859 -10.23 -34.09 6.68
N LEU A 860 -9.79 -33.22 7.60
CA LEU A 860 -8.36 -33.14 7.94
C LEU A 860 -7.85 -34.38 8.70
N ASN A 861 -8.68 -35.04 9.51
CA ASN A 861 -8.26 -36.22 10.27
C ASN A 861 -8.59 -37.56 9.59
N GLY A 862 -9.37 -37.57 8.51
CA GLY A 862 -9.73 -38.81 7.81
C GLY A 862 -8.70 -39.21 6.74
N ASN A 863 -9.10 -40.08 5.80
CA ASN A 863 -8.21 -40.59 4.74
C ASN A 863 -7.98 -39.57 3.62
N LEU A 864 -6.87 -39.69 2.91
CA LEU A 864 -6.66 -38.96 1.66
C LEU A 864 -7.60 -39.56 0.60
N GLU A 865 -8.44 -38.74 0.01
CA GLU A 865 -9.41 -39.11 -1.02
C GLU A 865 -8.99 -38.49 -2.37
N GLU A 866 -9.47 -39.02 -3.49
CA GLU A 866 -9.17 -38.50 -4.83
C GLU A 866 -10.12 -37.34 -5.16
N ILE A 867 -9.75 -36.14 -4.71
CA ILE A 867 -10.54 -34.92 -4.85
C ILE A 867 -9.63 -33.74 -5.23
N ASP A 868 -9.99 -33.02 -6.28
CA ASP A 868 -9.39 -31.74 -6.65
C ASP A 868 -10.15 -30.61 -5.94
N TRP A 869 -9.39 -29.75 -5.25
CA TRP A 869 -9.94 -28.69 -4.41
C TRP A 869 -9.70 -27.31 -5.04
N TYR A 870 -10.76 -26.52 -5.09
CA TYR A 870 -10.73 -25.09 -5.33
C TYR A 870 -11.28 -24.37 -4.09
N LEU A 871 -10.50 -23.50 -3.45
CA LEU A 871 -10.94 -22.74 -2.27
C LEU A 871 -10.95 -21.23 -2.57
N ASP A 872 -11.95 -20.51 -2.10
CA ASP A 872 -12.05 -19.07 -2.38
C ASP A 872 -12.70 -18.35 -1.20
N TRP A 873 -12.15 -17.22 -0.78
CA TRP A 873 -12.70 -16.41 0.32
C TRP A 873 -12.18 -14.96 0.29
N GLY A 874 -12.86 -14.06 1.01
CA GLY A 874 -12.44 -12.69 1.21
C GLY A 874 -11.65 -12.43 2.51
N THR A 875 -10.77 -11.42 2.52
CA THR A 875 -10.04 -10.97 3.72
C THR A 875 -10.95 -10.25 4.73
N TYR A 876 -12.05 -9.65 4.26
CA TYR A 876 -13.05 -8.99 5.11
C TYR A 876 -14.10 -9.97 5.65
N GLU A 877 -13.66 -11.19 5.97
CA GLU A 877 -14.45 -12.26 6.55
C GLU A 877 -13.74 -12.91 7.75
N PRO A 878 -13.38 -12.17 8.83
CA PRO A 878 -12.36 -12.60 9.79
C PRO A 878 -12.58 -14.00 10.40
N GLY A 879 -13.84 -14.34 10.69
CA GLY A 879 -14.20 -15.67 11.21
C GLY A 879 -14.07 -16.81 10.18
N ILE A 880 -14.37 -16.53 8.90
CA ILE A 880 -14.30 -17.51 7.81
C ILE A 880 -12.89 -17.60 7.27
N MET A 881 -12.24 -16.47 6.97
CA MET A 881 -10.84 -16.34 6.53
C MET A 881 -9.92 -17.20 7.39
N THR A 882 -10.02 -17.06 8.71
CA THR A 882 -9.21 -17.86 9.65
C THR A 882 -9.43 -19.35 9.46
N THR A 883 -10.69 -19.80 9.35
CA THR A 883 -10.99 -21.22 9.18
C THR A 883 -10.68 -21.75 7.78
N ALA A 884 -10.77 -20.91 6.75
CA ALA A 884 -10.46 -21.26 5.36
C ALA A 884 -8.95 -21.44 5.17
N ARG A 885 -8.13 -20.49 5.67
CA ARG A 885 -6.65 -20.60 5.70
C ARG A 885 -6.20 -21.89 6.41
N LEU A 886 -6.72 -22.13 7.63
CA LEU A 886 -6.42 -23.35 8.39
C LEU A 886 -6.82 -24.63 7.65
N PHE A 887 -7.95 -24.61 6.93
CA PHE A 887 -8.41 -25.76 6.18
C PHE A 887 -7.51 -26.02 4.97
N LYS A 888 -7.21 -24.97 4.20
CA LYS A 888 -6.26 -24.99 3.09
C LYS A 888 -4.91 -25.56 3.53
N ASP A 889 -4.33 -25.07 4.62
CA ASP A 889 -3.03 -25.54 5.10
C ASP A 889 -3.09 -26.99 5.58
N GLY A 890 -4.21 -27.38 6.18
CA GLY A 890 -4.50 -28.77 6.54
C GLY A 890 -4.56 -29.70 5.33
N LEU A 891 -5.21 -29.28 4.23
CA LEU A 891 -5.26 -30.04 2.97
C LEU A 891 -3.87 -30.16 2.33
N THR A 892 -3.11 -29.06 2.28
CA THR A 892 -1.72 -29.06 1.79
C THR A 892 -0.85 -30.04 2.59
N THR A 893 -0.94 -30.00 3.92
CA THR A 893 -0.20 -30.90 4.82
C THR A 893 -0.57 -32.36 4.59
N LYS A 894 -1.83 -32.62 4.23
CA LYS A 894 -2.34 -33.96 3.93
C LYS A 894 -1.89 -34.47 2.56
N GLY A 895 -1.37 -33.59 1.70
CA GLY A 895 -0.76 -33.94 0.41
C GLY A 895 -1.63 -33.63 -0.81
N TYR A 896 -2.67 -32.81 -0.67
CA TYR A 896 -3.42 -32.31 -1.83
C TYR A 896 -2.63 -31.24 -2.59
N ASP A 897 -2.73 -31.29 -3.92
CA ASP A 897 -2.44 -30.16 -4.80
C ASP A 897 -3.77 -29.43 -5.04
N LEU A 898 -3.88 -28.19 -4.58
CA LEU A 898 -5.14 -27.44 -4.60
C LEU A 898 -4.94 -26.02 -5.11
N VAL A 899 -5.97 -25.50 -5.77
CA VAL A 899 -6.04 -24.09 -6.15
C VAL A 899 -6.81 -23.34 -5.07
N TRP A 900 -6.32 -22.16 -4.71
CA TRP A 900 -7.03 -21.30 -3.78
C TRP A 900 -6.77 -19.84 -4.07
N ASN A 901 -7.75 -18.99 -3.78
CA ASN A 901 -7.65 -17.54 -3.92
C ASN A 901 -8.17 -16.85 -2.65
N GLU A 902 -7.55 -15.71 -2.33
CA GLU A 902 -7.95 -14.82 -1.25
C GLU A 902 -8.04 -13.39 -1.81
N TRP A 903 -9.15 -12.70 -1.54
CA TRP A 903 -9.50 -11.43 -2.18
C TRP A 903 -9.71 -10.32 -1.15
N HIS A 904 -9.38 -9.06 -1.46
CA HIS A 904 -9.70 -7.90 -0.61
C HIS A 904 -11.19 -7.53 -0.68
N GLU A 905 -12.05 -8.54 -0.47
CA GLU A 905 -13.50 -8.45 -0.55
C GLU A 905 -14.15 -9.10 0.68
N GLY A 906 -15.47 -8.97 0.81
CA GLY A 906 -16.25 -9.50 1.92
C GLY A 906 -17.18 -10.66 1.59
N HIS A 907 -17.99 -11.05 2.59
CA HIS A 907 -18.90 -12.20 2.53
C HIS A 907 -20.18 -11.90 1.73
N SER A 908 -20.03 -11.61 0.44
CA SER A 908 -21.10 -11.08 -0.40
C SER A 908 -21.20 -11.76 -1.77
N TRP A 909 -22.38 -11.64 -2.37
CA TRP A 909 -22.61 -12.06 -3.77
C TRP A 909 -21.80 -11.27 -4.78
N GLY A 910 -21.31 -10.07 -4.42
CA GLY A 910 -20.38 -9.30 -5.25
C GLY A 910 -19.07 -10.05 -5.46
N SER A 911 -18.49 -10.54 -4.38
CA SER A 911 -17.25 -11.34 -4.42
C SER A 911 -17.46 -12.70 -5.09
N TRP A 912 -18.43 -13.50 -4.64
CA TRP A 912 -18.57 -14.87 -5.14
C TRP A 912 -18.83 -14.97 -6.63
N ARG A 913 -19.53 -14.00 -7.24
CA ARG A 913 -19.74 -13.99 -8.69
C ARG A 913 -18.52 -13.47 -9.45
N ALA A 914 -17.74 -12.57 -8.85
CA ALA A 914 -16.56 -11.98 -9.47
C ALA A 914 -15.43 -12.99 -9.67
N HIS A 915 -15.41 -14.07 -8.88
CA HIS A 915 -14.35 -15.08 -8.92
C HIS A 915 -14.87 -16.47 -9.32
N LEU A 916 -16.11 -16.57 -9.81
CA LEU A 916 -16.70 -17.85 -10.21
C LEU A 916 -16.00 -18.45 -11.44
N ASP A 917 -15.47 -17.58 -12.31
CA ASP A 917 -14.70 -17.96 -13.49
C ASP A 917 -13.48 -18.82 -13.15
N ASN A 918 -12.75 -18.49 -12.08
CA ASN A 918 -11.55 -19.21 -11.65
C ASN A 918 -11.80 -20.70 -11.40
N ALA A 919 -12.87 -21.07 -10.68
CA ALA A 919 -13.21 -22.47 -10.46
C ALA A 919 -13.67 -23.17 -11.75
N LEU A 920 -14.46 -22.46 -12.56
CA LEU A 920 -14.96 -22.98 -13.84
C LEU A 920 -13.81 -23.29 -14.81
N GLU A 921 -12.84 -22.40 -14.92
CA GLU A 921 -11.66 -22.58 -15.76
C GLU A 921 -10.69 -23.62 -15.19
N TYR A 922 -10.54 -23.69 -13.87
CA TYR A 922 -9.68 -24.70 -13.25
C TYR A 922 -10.20 -26.13 -13.46
N PHE A 923 -11.50 -26.34 -13.24
CA PHE A 923 -12.12 -27.66 -13.38
C PHE A 923 -12.45 -28.05 -14.81
N PHE A 924 -12.76 -27.06 -15.66
CA PHE A 924 -13.16 -27.30 -17.05
C PHE A 924 -12.31 -26.46 -18.01
N PRO A 925 -10.97 -26.53 -17.90
CA PRO A 925 -10.10 -25.71 -18.73
C PRO A 925 -10.41 -26.01 -20.18
N LYS A 926 -10.38 -24.99 -21.03
CA LYS A 926 -10.39 -25.25 -22.46
C LYS A 926 -9.23 -26.19 -22.75
N THR A 927 -9.53 -27.30 -23.39
CA THR A 927 -8.49 -28.22 -23.79
C THR A 927 -7.65 -27.53 -24.87
N VAL A 928 -6.56 -26.87 -24.48
CA VAL A 928 -5.41 -26.68 -25.36
C VAL A 928 -4.91 -28.09 -25.62
N GLY A 929 -5.33 -28.64 -26.76
CA GLY A 929 -5.39 -30.07 -27.02
C GLY A 929 -4.25 -30.89 -26.44
N VAL A 930 -4.55 -31.69 -25.41
CA VAL A 930 -3.98 -33.04 -25.27
C VAL A 930 -5.10 -34.03 -24.99
N ALA A 931 -6.08 -34.03 -25.88
CA ALA A 931 -6.89 -35.19 -26.22
C ALA A 931 -7.37 -35.06 -27.68
N GLY A 932 -6.46 -35.32 -28.62
CA GLY A 932 -6.86 -35.79 -29.96
C GLY A 932 -7.22 -34.76 -31.02
N GLU A 933 -6.43 -33.71 -31.23
CA GLU A 933 -6.07 -33.37 -32.61
C GLU A 933 -4.58 -33.62 -32.75
N GLU A 934 -4.22 -34.79 -33.28
CA GLU A 934 -2.91 -34.89 -33.91
C GLU A 934 -2.86 -33.80 -34.97
N GLU A 935 -2.00 -32.81 -34.78
CA GLU A 935 -1.65 -31.83 -35.81
C GLU A 935 -1.55 -32.59 -37.13
N ILE A 936 -2.53 -32.38 -38.02
CA ILE A 936 -2.54 -33.07 -39.31
C ILE A 936 -1.21 -32.69 -39.97
N PRO A 937 -0.28 -33.64 -40.15
CA PRO A 937 1.05 -33.32 -40.61
C PRO A 937 0.97 -32.61 -41.95
N ALA A 938 1.70 -31.52 -42.19
CA ALA A 938 1.61 -30.82 -43.48
C ALA A 938 2.14 -31.64 -44.68
N THR A 939 2.93 -32.70 -44.41
CA THR A 939 3.60 -33.51 -45.42
C THR A 939 3.66 -34.99 -45.03
N TYR A 940 3.72 -35.87 -46.03
CA TYR A 940 4.06 -37.28 -45.79
C TYR A 940 5.49 -37.40 -45.25
N SER A 941 5.71 -38.28 -44.26
CA SER A 941 7.06 -38.62 -43.83
C SER A 941 7.14 -40.05 -43.29
N LEU A 942 8.29 -40.69 -43.48
CA LEU A 942 8.67 -41.90 -42.77
C LEU A 942 9.86 -41.55 -41.86
N ALA A 943 9.78 -41.84 -40.57
CA ALA A 943 10.86 -41.59 -39.62
C ALA A 943 11.86 -42.76 -39.59
N GLN A 944 13.09 -42.47 -39.13
CA GLN A 944 14.04 -43.53 -38.82
C GLN A 944 13.57 -44.29 -37.58
N ASN A 945 13.41 -45.61 -37.69
CA ASN A 945 13.03 -46.47 -36.57
C ASN A 945 13.93 -46.25 -35.35
N TYR A 946 13.33 -46.27 -34.15
CA TYR A 946 14.06 -46.08 -32.89
C TYR A 946 13.68 -47.15 -31.86
N PRO A 947 14.67 -47.78 -31.19
CA PRO A 947 16.10 -47.66 -31.44
C PRO A 947 16.55 -48.21 -32.82
N ASN A 948 17.70 -47.77 -33.34
CA ASN A 948 18.37 -48.36 -34.50
C ASN A 948 19.91 -48.15 -34.42
N PRO A 949 20.74 -49.20 -34.25
CA PRO A 949 20.36 -50.61 -34.21
C PRO A 949 19.47 -51.00 -33.01
N PHE A 950 18.71 -52.09 -33.12
CA PHE A 950 17.77 -52.54 -32.08
C PHE A 950 17.86 -54.03 -31.77
N ASN A 951 17.38 -54.42 -30.57
CA ASN A 951 17.36 -55.80 -30.07
C ASN A 951 16.20 -56.05 -29.09
N PRO A 952 15.24 -56.95 -29.39
CA PRO A 952 14.75 -57.33 -30.71
C PRO A 952 13.65 -56.37 -31.22
N SER A 953 13.20 -55.41 -30.42
CA SER A 953 12.06 -54.54 -30.74
C SER A 953 12.44 -53.10 -31.10
N THR A 954 11.71 -52.50 -32.04
CA THR A 954 11.83 -51.09 -32.43
C THR A 954 10.46 -50.51 -32.78
N VAL A 955 10.38 -49.19 -32.88
CA VAL A 955 9.17 -48.48 -33.33
C VAL A 955 9.49 -47.71 -34.60
N ILE A 956 8.62 -47.82 -35.61
CA ILE A 956 8.66 -47.06 -36.86
C ILE A 956 7.53 -46.02 -36.82
N GLU A 957 7.88 -44.75 -36.97
CA GLU A 957 6.89 -43.66 -36.99
C GLU A 957 6.71 -43.12 -38.42
N LEU A 958 5.49 -42.74 -38.78
CA LEU A 958 5.18 -42.10 -40.06
C LEU A 958 4.12 -41.01 -39.90
N SER A 959 3.98 -40.13 -40.89
CA SER A 959 3.03 -39.02 -40.89
C SER A 959 2.27 -38.96 -42.22
N LEU A 960 0.96 -38.69 -42.16
CA LEU A 960 0.05 -38.61 -43.30
C LEU A 960 -0.72 -37.27 -43.28
N PRO A 961 -0.58 -36.41 -44.29
CA PRO A 961 -1.30 -35.14 -44.37
C PRO A 961 -2.78 -35.27 -44.73
N GLN A 962 -3.18 -36.42 -45.26
CA GLN A 962 -4.56 -36.71 -45.66
C GLN A 962 -4.80 -38.22 -45.60
N ALA A 963 -6.07 -38.63 -45.54
CA ALA A 963 -6.45 -40.03 -45.46
C ALA A 963 -6.12 -40.81 -46.74
N GLU A 964 -5.42 -41.94 -46.62
CA GLU A 964 -4.90 -42.73 -47.74
C GLU A 964 -4.80 -44.23 -47.44
N ASN A 965 -4.68 -45.05 -48.50
CA ASN A 965 -4.30 -46.46 -48.34
C ASN A 965 -2.80 -46.57 -48.04
N VAL A 966 -2.45 -47.06 -46.86
CA VAL A 966 -1.08 -47.13 -46.35
C VAL A 966 -0.58 -48.56 -46.32
N LYS A 967 0.61 -48.78 -46.90
CA LYS A 967 1.31 -50.06 -46.88
C LYS A 967 2.72 -49.90 -46.34
N LEU A 968 3.02 -50.53 -45.20
CA LEU A 968 4.35 -50.58 -44.58
C LEU A 968 4.85 -52.02 -44.52
N ILE A 969 5.96 -52.30 -45.21
CA ILE A 969 6.49 -53.66 -45.38
C ILE A 969 7.96 -53.71 -45.00
N ILE A 970 8.34 -54.74 -44.24
CA ILE A 970 9.72 -55.09 -43.93
C ILE A 970 10.29 -56.04 -44.98
N TYR A 971 11.51 -55.78 -45.43
CA TYR A 971 12.25 -56.60 -46.39
C TYR A 971 13.63 -56.97 -45.85
N ASN A 972 14.14 -58.13 -46.28
CA ASN A 972 15.53 -58.52 -46.03
C ASN A 972 16.47 -57.90 -47.09
N LEU A 973 17.78 -58.16 -46.96
CA LEU A 973 18.81 -57.68 -47.90
C LEU A 973 18.64 -58.15 -49.34
N LEU A 974 17.89 -59.23 -49.58
CA LEU A 974 17.60 -59.76 -50.92
C LEU A 974 16.34 -59.12 -51.53
N GLY A 975 15.65 -58.24 -50.80
CA GLY A 975 14.40 -57.62 -51.21
C GLY A 975 13.17 -58.52 -51.04
N GLU A 976 13.30 -59.63 -50.31
CA GLU A 976 12.17 -60.50 -50.00
C GLU A 976 11.35 -59.90 -48.85
N GLN A 977 10.03 -59.93 -48.98
CA GLN A 977 9.10 -59.47 -47.94
C GLN A 977 9.20 -60.38 -46.72
N VAL A 978 9.58 -59.80 -45.60
CA VAL A 978 9.68 -60.47 -44.30
C VAL A 978 8.36 -60.36 -43.55
N GLU A 979 7.79 -59.15 -43.47
CA GLU A 979 6.55 -58.90 -42.71
C GLU A 979 5.83 -57.66 -43.25
N VAL A 980 4.50 -57.63 -43.14
CA VAL A 980 3.67 -56.46 -43.44
C VAL A 980 3.15 -55.90 -42.13
N LEU A 981 3.57 -54.70 -41.76
CA LEU A 981 3.16 -54.06 -40.50
C LEU A 981 1.80 -53.38 -40.63
N VAL A 982 1.48 -52.84 -41.80
CA VAL A 982 0.15 -52.32 -42.13
C VAL A 982 -0.09 -52.38 -43.63
N ASN A 983 -1.34 -52.64 -44.03
CA ASN A 983 -1.82 -52.56 -45.40
C ASN A 983 -3.33 -52.23 -45.37
N ASP A 984 -3.66 -51.01 -44.97
CA ASP A 984 -5.04 -50.58 -44.70
C ASP A 984 -5.24 -49.07 -44.96
N TYR A 985 -6.50 -48.64 -45.03
CA TYR A 985 -6.88 -47.24 -45.15
C TYR A 985 -6.72 -46.52 -43.80
N GLN A 986 -5.93 -45.44 -43.78
CA GLN A 986 -5.63 -44.66 -42.57
C GLN A 986 -6.06 -43.21 -42.76
N GLN A 987 -6.48 -42.56 -41.67
CA GLN A 987 -6.84 -41.13 -41.67
C GLN A 987 -5.58 -40.25 -41.73
N ALA A 988 -5.77 -38.93 -41.86
CA ALA A 988 -4.66 -37.99 -41.70
C ALA A 988 -4.17 -38.02 -40.25
N GLY A 989 -2.86 -38.07 -40.01
CA GLY A 989 -2.31 -38.21 -38.66
C GLY A 989 -0.88 -38.76 -38.61
N LYS A 990 -0.36 -38.94 -37.41
CA LYS A 990 0.93 -39.58 -37.12
C LYS A 990 0.68 -40.99 -36.61
N TYR A 991 1.47 -41.95 -37.08
CA TYR A 991 1.28 -43.36 -36.74
C TYR A 991 2.58 -43.98 -36.26
N LYS A 992 2.48 -44.87 -35.27
CA LYS A 992 3.61 -45.63 -34.72
C LYS A 992 3.33 -47.13 -34.86
N PHE A 993 4.25 -47.84 -35.52
CA PHE A 993 4.19 -49.28 -35.71
C PHE A 993 5.35 -49.95 -34.97
N GLY A 994 5.01 -50.80 -34.00
CA GLY A 994 5.99 -51.65 -33.34
C GLY A 994 6.44 -52.80 -34.25
N PHE A 995 7.72 -53.15 -34.20
CA PHE A 995 8.27 -54.31 -34.91
C PHE A 995 9.16 -55.14 -33.98
N ASP A 996 8.86 -56.42 -33.86
CA ASP A 996 9.65 -57.40 -33.10
C ASP A 996 10.41 -58.34 -34.04
N ALA A 997 11.74 -58.20 -34.08
CA ALA A 997 12.64 -59.00 -34.88
C ALA A 997 13.19 -60.23 -34.14
N SER A 998 12.56 -60.69 -33.06
CA SER A 998 13.02 -61.81 -32.24
C SER A 998 13.23 -63.10 -33.05
N SER A 999 12.43 -63.31 -34.09
CA SER A 999 12.50 -64.46 -35.01
C SER A 999 13.53 -64.30 -36.15
N LEU A 1000 14.11 -63.11 -36.32
CA LEU A 1000 15.02 -62.78 -37.42
C LEU A 1000 16.50 -62.88 -36.99
N SER A 1001 17.42 -63.08 -37.94
CA SER A 1001 18.86 -63.06 -37.68
C SER A 1001 19.37 -61.62 -37.57
N SER A 1002 20.42 -61.38 -36.76
CA SER A 1002 21.14 -60.10 -36.75
C SER A 1002 21.56 -59.72 -38.17
N GLY A 1003 21.32 -58.48 -38.57
CA GLY A 1003 21.57 -58.07 -39.94
C GLY A 1003 20.87 -56.77 -40.31
N ILE A 1004 21.04 -56.39 -41.57
CA ILE A 1004 20.40 -55.21 -42.14
C ILE A 1004 19.07 -55.62 -42.77
N TYR A 1005 18.03 -54.85 -42.49
CA TYR A 1005 16.70 -54.96 -43.09
C TYR A 1005 16.27 -53.59 -43.59
N PHE A 1006 15.24 -53.58 -44.43
CA PHE A 1006 14.64 -52.35 -44.95
C PHE A 1006 13.16 -52.33 -44.63
N TYR A 1007 12.60 -51.15 -44.42
CA TYR A 1007 11.16 -50.96 -44.34
C TYR A 1007 10.73 -49.90 -45.34
N SER A 1008 9.67 -50.20 -46.08
CA SER A 1008 9.16 -49.37 -47.16
C SER A 1008 7.72 -48.98 -46.90
N LEU A 1009 7.46 -47.67 -46.93
CA LEU A 1009 6.15 -47.06 -46.85
C LEU A 1009 5.66 -46.72 -48.26
N THR A 1010 4.41 -47.04 -48.56
CA THR A 1010 3.67 -46.53 -49.73
C THR A 1010 2.33 -45.97 -49.26
N ALA A 1011 2.03 -44.72 -49.59
CA ALA A 1011 0.76 -44.05 -49.30
C ALA A 1011 0.41 -43.10 -50.46
N GLY A 1012 -0.62 -43.43 -51.26
CA GLY A 1012 -0.93 -42.69 -52.48
C GLY A 1012 0.26 -42.67 -53.46
N SER A 1013 0.73 -41.47 -53.82
CA SER A 1013 1.93 -41.27 -54.65
C SER A 1013 3.25 -41.19 -53.86
N PHE A 1014 3.20 -41.19 -52.52
CA PHE A 1014 4.38 -41.13 -51.67
C PHE A 1014 4.94 -42.53 -51.44
N SER A 1015 6.24 -42.71 -51.68
CA SER A 1015 6.97 -43.93 -51.35
C SER A 1015 8.36 -43.62 -50.81
N GLU A 1016 8.68 -44.15 -49.63
CA GLU A 1016 9.97 -43.97 -48.99
C GLU A 1016 10.43 -45.29 -48.36
N THR A 1017 11.73 -45.59 -48.44
CA THR A 1017 12.32 -46.79 -47.85
C THR A 1017 13.50 -46.42 -46.97
N LYS A 1018 13.55 -46.96 -45.75
CA LYS A 1018 14.66 -46.75 -44.81
C LYS A 1018 15.27 -48.06 -44.33
N LYS A 1019 16.51 -47.96 -43.88
CA LYS A 1019 17.33 -49.09 -43.41
C LYS A 1019 17.19 -49.23 -41.89
N MET A 1020 17.08 -50.45 -41.40
CA MET A 1020 17.20 -50.78 -39.98
C MET A 1020 18.22 -51.90 -39.75
N ILE A 1021 18.79 -51.95 -38.54
CA ILE A 1021 19.84 -52.90 -38.17
C ILE A 1021 19.37 -53.66 -36.92
N VAL A 1022 19.15 -54.95 -37.07
CA VAL A 1022 18.84 -55.86 -35.95
C VAL A 1022 20.18 -56.35 -35.38
N LEU A 1023 20.37 -56.17 -34.08
CA LEU A 1023 21.47 -56.78 -33.32
C LEU A 1023 20.84 -57.81 -32.38
N LYS A 1024 21.35 -59.04 -32.36
CA LYS A 1024 21.09 -60.01 -31.28
C LYS A 1024 22.25 -60.00 -30.30
#